data_AF-A0A6I9L770-F1
#
_entry.id   AF-A0A6I9L770-F1
#
_cell.length_a   1.000
_cell.length_b   1.000
_cell.length_c   1.000
_cell.angle_alpha   90.00
_cell.angle_beta   90.00
_cell.angle_gamma   90.00
#
_symmetry.space_group_name_H-M   'P 1'
#
loop_
_entity.id
_entity.type
_entity.pdbx_description
1 polymer ?
#
loop_
_entity_poly.entity_id
_entity_poly.type
_entity_poly.pdbx_seq_one_letter_code
_entity_poly.pdbx_strand_id
1 'polypeptide(L)'
;MSKRRKLPVQQAPSSETFSPDVLADVFELFAKNFSYRKPINNEWQLPAPTEAFTCDHTEFSAFLDLKNSLNEVKNLLSDKKLDEWHQHTSFTNKAGKIISHVKKAVNAELCTQAWCKFQEILCSFPLIPQEAFQNGKLNSLHLCEAPGAFIASLNHYLKSHRFPCEWSWVANTLNPYHEANDNLRMIMDDRLIANTLHCWYFGPDNTGDIMTLKYLTGLEDVLSSMSTVHLVTADGSFDCQGNPGEQEALVSPLHYCEVVTALTTLGNGGSFVLKMFTLFEHCSVNLMYLLNCSFEQVHVFKPATSKAGNSEVYVVCLCYKGREAIRPMLSRMMLNFGTEMTRKALFPHHVIPKSFLERHEECCTFFHRYQLETISENIRLFECMGKGEQEKLNNLRDCAVQYFMQKFQLKPLSRSHWLVKKSNIGCSTNTKWFGQRNKYFKTYNERKMLETLSWKDKVAKGYFNSWVEEHAVYHPGQNSLLEGATSNLECHSWHILEGKKLPKVKCSPFCDGEILKTLNEAVEKSSGEALSLDPKCRSPQQCLCCHVCSEESILSELFSLTKCLQAEQVVEPSNPVKCLLVGSPAVCDLTTHTPLEVHLLESIELVTFSCSLLHDGDPTYQHLFLDCLLHSLKQLHTGDVMIFPVLSCLTRFMAGLIFVLHSCFRFVTFSCPTSSQPLRTCAVLLCIGYQNLPNPVFEYLQNVNELLSTLLHSNAPQQVLQFVPMEVLLQGTLLNFLWDLNAAIAKRHLHLIIQGERDKVISSLEL
;
A
#
# COMPACT_ATOMS: atom_id res chain seq x y z
N MET A 1 2.94 5.72 -50.44
CA MET A 1 2.05 6.88 -50.19
C MET A 1 0.96 6.46 -49.22
N SER A 2 1.02 6.90 -47.97
CA SER A 2 -0.10 6.86 -47.03
C SER A 2 0.04 8.09 -46.12
N LYS A 3 -0.96 8.96 -46.18
CA LYS A 3 -0.93 10.32 -45.63
C LYS A 3 -0.95 10.28 -44.10
N ARG A 4 0.20 10.54 -43.46
CA ARG A 4 0.26 10.98 -42.06
C ARG A 4 -0.54 12.29 -41.95
N ARG A 5 -1.73 12.23 -41.35
CA ARG A 5 -2.44 13.41 -40.83
C ARG A 5 -1.53 14.06 -39.79
N LYS A 6 -0.87 15.16 -40.15
CA LYS A 6 -0.29 16.10 -39.18
C LYS A 6 -1.45 16.64 -38.34
N LEU A 7 -1.48 16.27 -37.06
CA LEU A 7 -2.26 16.99 -36.06
C LEU A 7 -1.79 18.45 -36.03
N PRO A 8 -2.67 19.44 -35.92
CA PRO A 8 -2.26 20.83 -35.85
C PRO A 8 -1.41 21.02 -34.59
N VAL A 9 -0.20 21.56 -34.78
CA VAL A 9 0.56 22.18 -33.70
C VAL A 9 -0.35 23.28 -33.14
N GLN A 10 -0.88 23.08 -31.93
CA GLN A 10 -1.52 24.16 -31.20
C GLN A 10 -0.47 25.26 -31.06
N GLN A 11 -0.73 26.39 -31.71
CA GLN A 11 -0.03 27.64 -31.49
C GLN A 11 -0.05 27.93 -29.98
N ALA A 12 1.08 28.40 -29.45
CA ALA A 12 1.13 28.92 -28.09
C ALA A 12 -0.03 29.92 -27.91
N PRO A 13 -0.88 29.78 -26.89
CA PRO A 13 -1.96 30.73 -26.69
C PRO A 13 -1.33 32.11 -26.52
N SER A 14 -1.87 33.09 -27.23
CA SER A 14 -1.69 34.51 -26.97
C SER A 14 -1.65 34.74 -25.47
N SER A 15 -0.76 35.61 -24.97
CA SER A 15 -0.73 35.99 -23.56
C SER A 15 -2.07 36.63 -23.20
N GLU A 16 -3.02 35.81 -22.74
CA GLU A 16 -4.24 36.29 -22.12
C GLU A 16 -3.81 37.05 -20.87
N THR A 17 -3.80 38.36 -20.95
CA THR A 17 -3.58 39.23 -19.81
C THR A 17 -4.76 39.03 -18.85
N PHE A 18 -4.53 38.23 -17.81
CA PHE A 18 -5.47 38.09 -16.69
C PHE A 18 -5.68 39.44 -16.00
N SER A 19 -6.87 39.64 -15.41
CA SER A 19 -7.14 40.85 -14.64
C SER A 19 -6.21 40.96 -13.42
N PRO A 20 -5.95 42.19 -12.93
CA PRO A 20 -5.13 42.39 -11.72
C PRO A 20 -5.63 41.60 -10.51
N ASP A 21 -6.94 41.52 -10.32
CA ASP A 21 -7.56 40.77 -9.21
C ASP A 21 -7.27 39.26 -9.30
N VAL A 22 -7.34 38.68 -10.51
CA VAL A 22 -7.03 37.26 -10.74
C VAL A 22 -5.55 36.98 -10.47
N LEU A 23 -4.66 37.90 -10.84
CA LEU A 23 -3.23 37.79 -10.56
C LEU A 23 -2.93 37.90 -9.06
N ALA A 24 -3.61 38.79 -8.34
CA ALA A 24 -3.48 38.93 -6.89
C ALA A 24 -3.94 37.67 -6.15
N ASP A 25 -5.12 37.13 -6.50
CA ASP A 25 -5.65 35.89 -5.93
C ASP A 25 -4.71 34.69 -6.16
N VAL A 26 -4.12 34.59 -7.35
CA VAL A 26 -3.15 33.54 -7.67
C VAL A 26 -1.84 33.76 -6.93
N PHE A 27 -1.34 34.99 -6.83
CA PHE A 27 -0.16 35.29 -6.02
C PHE A 27 -0.36 34.84 -4.56
N GLU A 28 -1.50 35.19 -3.96
CA GLU A 28 -1.85 34.80 -2.60
C GLU A 28 -1.92 33.26 -2.44
N LEU A 29 -2.50 32.57 -3.43
CA LEU A 29 -2.56 31.10 -3.45
C LEU A 29 -1.16 30.45 -3.31
N PHE A 30 -0.11 31.09 -3.82
CA PHE A 30 1.28 30.61 -3.77
C PHE A 30 2.13 31.25 -2.66
N ALA A 31 1.56 32.13 -1.84
CA ALA A 31 2.28 32.90 -0.82
C ALA A 31 2.14 32.34 0.61
N LYS A 32 1.44 31.20 0.78
CA LYS A 32 1.16 30.57 2.09
C LYS A 32 2.40 29.94 2.72
N ASN A 33 3.28 30.80 3.24
CA ASN A 33 4.53 30.46 3.91
C ASN A 33 4.66 31.25 5.22
N PHE A 34 5.02 30.58 6.30
CA PHE A 34 5.33 31.19 7.57
C PHE A 34 6.75 30.81 8.00
N SER A 35 7.55 31.80 8.41
CA SER A 35 8.93 31.57 8.86
C SER A 35 9.07 31.90 10.34
N TYR A 36 9.67 30.98 11.10
CA TYR A 36 10.00 31.25 12.49
C TYR A 36 11.18 32.21 12.57
N ARG A 37 10.98 33.34 13.23
CA ARG A 37 12.03 34.34 13.49
C ARG A 37 12.54 34.12 14.90
N LYS A 38 13.74 33.57 15.00
CA LYS A 38 14.37 33.32 16.31
C LYS A 38 14.80 34.65 16.94
N PRO A 39 14.69 34.78 18.27
CA PRO A 39 15.07 36.01 18.93
C PRO A 39 16.59 36.16 18.95
N ILE A 40 17.07 37.41 18.83
CA ILE A 40 18.50 37.74 18.73
C ILE A 40 19.28 37.31 19.99
N ASN A 41 18.61 37.27 21.13
CA ASN A 41 19.16 36.86 22.42
C ASN A 41 19.42 35.33 22.53
N ASN A 42 19.15 34.55 21.47
CA ASN A 42 19.28 33.09 21.46
C ASN A 42 18.49 32.38 22.58
N GLU A 43 17.36 32.94 23.01
CA GLU A 43 16.49 32.36 24.06
C GLU A 43 15.99 30.94 23.71
N TRP A 44 15.81 30.63 22.43
CA TRP A 44 15.33 29.32 22.00
C TRP A 44 16.48 28.31 21.97
N GLN A 45 16.68 27.62 23.09
CA GLN A 45 17.65 26.55 23.27
C GLN A 45 16.96 25.27 23.72
N LEU A 46 17.61 24.12 23.49
CA LEU A 46 17.09 22.85 24.00
C LEU A 46 17.04 22.88 25.54
N PRO A 47 15.90 22.51 26.15
CA PRO A 47 15.81 22.30 27.59
C PRO A 47 16.75 21.19 28.07
N ALA A 48 16.95 21.10 29.38
CA ALA A 48 17.80 20.05 29.93
C ALA A 48 17.19 18.66 29.62
N PRO A 49 17.98 17.66 29.18
CA PRO A 49 17.45 16.32 28.86
C PRO A 49 16.74 15.62 30.02
N THR A 50 17.04 16.02 31.25
CA THR A 50 16.38 15.54 32.48
C THR A 50 14.96 16.06 32.65
N GLU A 51 14.59 17.16 31.99
CA GLU A 51 13.23 17.73 32.04
C GLU A 51 12.29 17.04 31.04
N ALA A 52 12.84 16.37 30.02
CA ALA A 52 12.07 15.70 29.00
C ALA A 52 11.27 14.51 29.57
N PHE A 53 9.99 14.41 29.22
CA PHE A 53 9.08 13.35 29.64
C PHE A 53 8.78 13.30 31.15
N THR A 54 8.88 14.43 31.84
CA THR A 54 8.62 14.52 33.29
C THR A 54 7.17 14.87 33.65
N CYS A 55 6.47 15.60 32.79
CA CYS A 55 5.10 16.08 33.01
C CYS A 55 4.11 15.44 32.02
N ASP A 56 2.82 15.42 32.38
CA ASP A 56 1.75 15.06 31.44
C ASP A 56 1.55 16.14 30.37
N HIS A 57 0.90 15.75 29.27
CA HIS A 57 0.50 16.70 28.22
C HIS A 57 -0.41 17.78 28.81
N THR A 58 -0.13 19.03 28.45
CA THR A 58 -0.95 20.18 28.85
C THR A 58 -1.28 20.96 27.60
N GLU A 59 -2.58 21.04 27.29
CA GLU A 59 -3.06 21.84 26.17
C GLU A 59 -3.00 23.34 26.50
N PHE A 60 -2.73 24.15 25.49
CA PHE A 60 -2.71 25.59 25.60
C PHE A 60 -4.08 26.13 25.19
N SER A 61 -4.69 26.99 26.01
CA SER A 61 -6.04 27.50 25.76
C SER A 61 -6.20 28.12 24.38
N ALA A 62 -5.24 28.94 23.95
CA ALA A 62 -5.28 29.58 22.62
C ALA A 62 -5.30 28.56 21.47
N PHE A 63 -4.54 27.46 21.56
CA PHE A 63 -4.54 26.42 20.52
C PHE A 63 -5.80 25.55 20.56
N LEU A 64 -6.33 25.30 21.76
CA LEU A 64 -7.60 24.59 21.92
C LEU A 64 -8.77 25.36 21.30
N ASP A 65 -8.78 26.69 21.45
CA ASP A 65 -9.79 27.56 20.82
C ASP A 65 -9.70 27.48 19.29
N LEU A 66 -8.49 27.49 18.70
CA LEU A 66 -8.29 27.29 17.27
C LEU A 66 -8.76 25.91 16.80
N LYS A 67 -8.46 24.85 17.58
CA LYS A 67 -8.93 23.48 17.30
C LYS A 67 -10.45 23.40 17.28
N ASN A 68 -11.10 23.92 18.32
CA ASN A 68 -12.55 23.91 18.46
C ASN A 68 -13.21 24.68 17.30
N SER A 69 -12.75 25.90 17.03
CA SER A 69 -13.23 26.74 15.93
C SER A 69 -13.11 26.04 14.57
N LEU A 70 -11.98 25.40 14.28
CA LEU A 70 -11.80 24.68 13.02
C LEU A 70 -12.71 23.45 12.92
N ASN A 71 -12.85 22.70 14.01
CA ASN A 71 -13.69 21.50 14.04
C ASN A 71 -15.17 21.84 13.92
N GLU A 72 -15.64 22.95 14.49
CA GLU A 72 -17.00 23.46 14.27
C GLU A 72 -17.32 23.63 12.77
N VAL A 73 -16.41 24.26 12.02
CA VAL A 73 -16.61 24.47 10.57
C VAL A 73 -16.45 23.18 9.78
N LYS A 74 -15.51 22.29 10.14
CA LYS A 74 -15.38 20.96 9.51
C LYS A 74 -16.64 20.11 9.71
N ASN A 75 -17.30 20.22 10.87
CA ASN A 75 -18.51 19.46 11.18
C ASN A 75 -19.69 19.81 10.28
N LEU A 76 -19.71 21.00 9.66
CA LEU A 76 -20.69 21.37 8.63
C LEU A 76 -20.61 20.52 7.35
N LEU A 77 -19.56 19.69 7.22
CA LEU A 77 -19.34 18.80 6.08
C LEU A 77 -19.88 17.38 6.31
N SER A 78 -20.27 17.02 7.54
CA SER A 78 -20.58 15.65 7.94
C SER A 78 -21.74 14.99 7.17
N ASP A 79 -22.71 15.79 6.75
CA ASP A 79 -23.89 15.34 5.99
C ASP A 79 -23.76 15.53 4.48
N LYS A 80 -22.65 16.09 3.99
CA LYS A 80 -22.44 16.26 2.55
C LYS A 80 -22.08 14.93 1.92
N LYS A 81 -22.69 14.63 0.77
CA LYS A 81 -22.36 13.42 0.01
C LYS A 81 -20.93 13.51 -0.50
N LEU A 82 -20.12 12.50 -0.22
CA LEU A 82 -18.68 12.50 -0.43
C LEU A 82 -18.31 12.69 -1.90
N ASP A 83 -18.98 11.98 -2.81
CA ASP A 83 -18.72 12.07 -4.25
C ASP A 83 -19.09 13.45 -4.81
N GLU A 84 -20.28 13.97 -4.46
CA GLU A 84 -20.75 15.29 -4.88
C GLU A 84 -19.84 16.40 -4.31
N TRP A 85 -19.47 16.30 -3.03
CA TRP A 85 -18.56 17.23 -2.38
C TRP A 85 -17.14 17.16 -2.94
N HIS A 86 -16.64 15.97 -3.26
CA HIS A 86 -15.35 15.79 -3.92
C HIS A 86 -15.34 16.35 -5.33
N GLN A 87 -16.40 16.14 -6.10
CA GLN A 87 -16.54 16.73 -7.43
C GLN A 87 -16.54 18.26 -7.34
N HIS A 88 -17.32 18.82 -6.41
CA HIS A 88 -17.39 20.26 -6.15
C HIS A 88 -16.03 20.84 -5.74
N THR A 89 -15.41 20.29 -4.69
CA THR A 89 -14.12 20.78 -4.19
C THR A 89 -12.98 20.58 -5.19
N SER A 90 -13.08 19.60 -6.08
CA SER A 90 -12.15 19.45 -7.21
C SER A 90 -12.34 20.54 -8.27
N PHE A 91 -13.57 21.00 -8.47
CA PHE A 91 -13.89 22.09 -9.38
C PHE A 91 -13.48 23.46 -8.82
N THR A 92 -13.78 23.74 -7.55
CA THR A 92 -13.47 25.02 -6.88
C THR A 92 -12.00 25.16 -6.50
N ASN A 93 -11.21 24.07 -6.51
CA ASN A 93 -9.78 24.13 -6.27
C ASN A 93 -9.09 25.01 -7.34
N LYS A 94 -8.63 26.19 -6.91
CA LYS A 94 -7.90 27.16 -7.74
C LYS A 94 -6.65 26.55 -8.40
N ALA A 95 -6.00 25.57 -7.79
CA ALA A 95 -4.86 24.84 -8.34
C ALA A 95 -5.24 23.57 -9.13
N GLY A 96 -6.54 23.26 -9.26
CA GLY A 96 -7.02 21.96 -9.72
C GLY A 96 -6.70 21.57 -11.17
N LYS A 97 -6.23 22.52 -12.00
CA LYS A 97 -5.78 22.25 -13.38
C LYS A 97 -4.26 22.00 -13.49
N ILE A 98 -3.48 22.30 -12.45
CA ILE A 98 -2.01 22.25 -12.49
C ILE A 98 -1.51 20.83 -12.75
N ILE A 99 -1.95 19.85 -11.97
CA ILE A 99 -1.42 18.47 -12.04
C ILE A 99 -1.62 17.87 -13.44
N SER A 100 -2.82 18.03 -14.02
CA SER A 100 -3.14 17.49 -15.34
C SER A 100 -2.37 18.21 -16.45
N HIS A 101 -2.10 19.50 -16.29
CA HIS A 101 -1.26 20.27 -17.20
C HIS A 101 0.21 19.85 -17.10
N VAL A 102 0.79 19.82 -15.90
CA VAL A 102 2.19 19.41 -15.62
C VAL A 102 2.44 18.02 -16.20
N LYS A 103 1.56 17.04 -15.91
CA LYS A 103 1.69 15.67 -16.44
C LYS A 103 1.83 15.63 -17.97
N LYS A 104 1.11 16.49 -18.69
CA LYS A 104 1.17 16.58 -20.16
C LYS A 104 2.35 17.41 -20.65
N ALA A 105 2.57 18.56 -20.06
CA ALA A 105 3.54 19.56 -20.52
C ALA A 105 4.99 19.14 -20.24
N VAL A 106 5.25 18.54 -19.08
CA VAL A 106 6.63 18.25 -18.64
C VAL A 106 6.98 16.77 -18.66
N ASN A 107 6.03 15.90 -19.01
CA ASN A 107 6.22 14.44 -19.01
C ASN A 107 6.83 13.93 -17.68
N ALA A 108 6.27 14.40 -16.56
CA ALA A 108 6.72 14.03 -15.22
C ALA A 108 6.33 12.58 -14.88
N GLU A 109 7.31 11.79 -14.44
CA GLU A 109 7.13 10.45 -13.90
C GLU A 109 6.36 10.50 -12.58
N LEU A 110 5.40 9.59 -12.39
CA LEU A 110 4.57 9.51 -11.18
C LEU A 110 4.00 10.88 -10.74
N CYS A 111 3.56 11.70 -11.70
CA CYS A 111 3.04 13.04 -11.48
C CYS A 111 1.69 13.02 -10.72
N THR A 112 1.76 12.86 -9.41
CA THR A 112 0.62 12.94 -8.47
C THR A 112 0.50 14.34 -7.86
N GLN A 113 -0.48 14.54 -6.98
CA GLN A 113 -0.57 15.77 -6.20
C GLN A 113 0.67 15.95 -5.30
N ALA A 114 1.16 14.89 -4.66
CA ALA A 114 2.36 14.92 -3.83
C ALA A 114 3.61 15.33 -4.61
N TRP A 115 3.73 14.88 -5.86
CA TRP A 115 4.80 15.31 -6.78
C TRP A 115 4.80 16.84 -6.95
N CYS A 116 3.64 17.43 -7.22
CA CYS A 116 3.54 18.89 -7.41
C CYS A 116 3.82 19.65 -6.11
N LYS A 117 3.36 19.15 -4.95
CA LYS A 117 3.64 19.76 -3.64
C LYS A 117 5.14 19.82 -3.39
N PHE A 118 5.86 18.72 -3.62
CA PHE A 118 7.30 18.69 -3.40
C PHE A 118 8.06 19.54 -4.41
N GLN A 119 7.60 19.59 -5.66
CA GLN A 119 8.14 20.49 -6.66
C GLN A 119 8.03 21.96 -6.22
N GLU A 120 6.91 22.38 -5.61
CA GLU A 120 6.78 23.72 -5.04
C GLU A 120 7.78 23.96 -3.91
N ILE A 121 7.99 22.97 -3.03
CA ILE A 121 8.95 23.07 -1.92
C ILE A 121 10.38 23.20 -2.46
N LEU A 122 10.80 22.32 -3.38
CA LEU A 122 12.13 22.31 -4.01
C LEU A 122 12.46 23.65 -4.68
N CYS A 123 11.48 24.28 -5.31
CA CYS A 123 11.68 25.55 -5.98
C CYS A 123 11.55 26.77 -5.05
N SER A 124 10.96 26.61 -3.86
CA SER A 124 10.74 27.71 -2.90
C SER A 124 11.80 27.77 -1.81
N PHE A 125 12.49 26.65 -1.54
CA PHE A 125 13.48 26.53 -0.48
C PHE A 125 14.76 25.88 -1.00
N PRO A 126 15.95 26.32 -0.55
CA PRO A 126 17.23 25.73 -0.94
C PRO A 126 17.47 24.41 -0.20
N LEU A 127 16.70 23.37 -0.51
CA LEU A 127 16.76 22.08 0.19
C LEU A 127 18.10 21.36 0.02
N ILE A 128 18.76 21.53 -1.12
CA ILE A 128 20.02 20.85 -1.42
C ILE A 128 21.17 21.71 -0.87
N PRO A 129 21.92 21.24 0.15
CA PRO A 129 22.99 22.02 0.75
C PRO A 129 24.14 22.22 -0.24
N GLN A 130 24.87 23.33 -0.08
CA GLN A 130 25.96 23.70 -1.00
C GLN A 130 27.08 22.65 -1.05
N GLU A 131 27.32 21.96 0.06
CA GLU A 131 28.28 20.87 0.19
C GLU A 131 28.01 19.73 -0.82
N ALA A 132 26.74 19.40 -1.09
CA ALA A 132 26.40 18.36 -2.07
C ALA A 132 26.88 18.74 -3.48
N PHE A 133 26.90 20.03 -3.82
CA PHE A 133 27.44 20.53 -5.09
C PHE A 133 28.97 20.50 -5.11
N GLN A 134 29.62 20.84 -4.00
CA GLN A 134 31.08 20.86 -3.90
C GLN A 134 31.66 19.45 -3.99
N ASN A 135 31.01 18.49 -3.33
CA ASN A 135 31.44 17.09 -3.27
C ASN A 135 30.96 16.27 -4.48
N GLY A 136 30.07 16.82 -5.31
CA GLY A 136 29.49 16.13 -6.47
C GLY A 136 28.62 14.92 -6.10
N LYS A 137 28.14 14.84 -4.85
CA LYS A 137 27.34 13.73 -4.33
C LYS A 137 26.13 14.25 -3.55
N LEU A 138 24.96 13.72 -3.84
CA LEU A 138 23.72 13.98 -3.14
C LEU A 138 23.15 12.66 -2.61
N ASN A 139 22.89 12.61 -1.32
CA ASN A 139 22.24 11.47 -0.67
C ASN A 139 20.95 11.92 -0.01
N SER A 140 19.85 11.23 -0.29
CA SER A 140 18.56 11.50 0.35
C SER A 140 17.93 10.27 0.98
N LEU A 141 17.18 10.50 2.06
CA LEU A 141 16.35 9.50 2.73
C LEU A 141 14.89 9.93 2.66
N HIS A 142 14.01 9.04 2.22
CA HIS A 142 12.58 9.32 2.07
C HIS A 142 11.74 8.37 2.94
N LEU A 143 11.14 8.91 3.99
CA LEU A 143 10.35 8.16 4.97
C LEU A 143 8.86 8.18 4.61
N CYS A 144 8.20 7.03 4.76
CA CYS A 144 6.78 6.84 4.49
C CYS A 144 6.34 7.36 3.10
N GLU A 145 7.16 7.05 2.09
CA GLU A 145 7.19 7.78 0.82
C GLU A 145 6.28 7.19 -0.27
N ALA A 146 5.64 6.05 -0.05
CA ALA A 146 4.80 5.40 -1.05
C ALA A 146 3.75 6.36 -1.66
N PRO A 147 3.57 6.38 -3.00
CA PRO A 147 4.18 5.49 -3.99
C PRO A 147 5.57 5.92 -4.48
N GLY A 148 6.16 7.00 -3.98
CA GLY A 148 7.47 7.53 -4.41
C GLY A 148 7.40 8.86 -5.16
N ALA A 149 6.39 9.68 -4.88
CA ALA A 149 6.14 10.91 -5.63
C ALA A 149 7.18 12.01 -5.38
N PHE A 150 7.70 12.16 -4.16
CA PHE A 150 8.77 13.11 -3.85
C PHE A 150 10.07 12.65 -4.47
N ILE A 151 10.36 11.34 -4.47
CA ILE A 151 11.53 10.77 -5.15
C ILE A 151 11.49 11.10 -6.65
N ALA A 152 10.36 10.85 -7.31
CA ALA A 152 10.19 11.16 -8.74
C ALA A 152 10.27 12.67 -9.03
N SER A 153 9.79 13.52 -8.13
CA SER A 153 9.91 14.98 -8.23
C SER A 153 11.35 15.45 -8.04
N LEU A 154 12.08 14.90 -7.06
CA LEU A 154 13.50 15.19 -6.85
C LEU A 154 14.32 14.81 -8.08
N ASN A 155 14.11 13.61 -8.63
CA ASN A 155 14.75 13.18 -9.87
C ASN A 155 14.51 14.21 -11.00
N HIS A 156 13.25 14.61 -11.19
CA HIS A 156 12.89 15.56 -12.23
C HIS A 156 13.56 16.91 -12.03
N TYR A 157 13.56 17.42 -10.80
CA TYR A 157 14.24 18.67 -10.45
C TYR A 157 15.75 18.60 -10.74
N LEU A 158 16.40 17.52 -10.30
CA LEU A 158 17.84 17.31 -10.49
C LEU A 158 18.24 17.26 -11.97
N LYS A 159 17.50 16.48 -12.77
CA LYS A 159 17.80 16.30 -14.20
C LYS A 159 17.47 17.53 -15.04
N SER A 160 16.36 18.22 -14.74
CA SER A 160 15.93 19.41 -15.50
C SER A 160 16.85 20.63 -15.30
N HIS A 161 17.49 20.74 -14.14
CA HIS A 161 18.44 21.79 -13.81
C HIS A 161 19.90 21.39 -14.08
N ARG A 162 20.16 20.15 -14.52
CA ARG A 162 21.50 19.61 -14.82
C ARG A 162 22.47 19.74 -13.64
N PHE A 163 22.01 19.38 -12.45
CA PHE A 163 22.87 19.39 -11.26
C PHE A 163 24.05 18.42 -11.44
N PRO A 164 25.31 18.88 -11.25
CA PRO A 164 26.50 18.07 -11.47
C PRO A 164 26.81 17.18 -10.26
N CYS A 165 25.83 16.38 -9.81
CA CYS A 165 26.01 15.46 -8.70
C CYS A 165 25.46 14.07 -9.03
N GLU A 166 26.14 13.05 -8.51
CA GLU A 166 25.58 11.70 -8.43
C GLU A 166 24.56 11.67 -7.28
N TRP A 167 23.36 11.18 -7.57
CA TRP A 167 22.28 11.11 -6.58
C TRP A 167 22.00 9.66 -6.19
N SER A 168 22.18 9.37 -4.92
CA SER A 168 21.80 8.11 -4.28
C SER A 168 20.68 8.36 -3.29
N TRP A 169 19.77 7.40 -3.13
CA TRP A 169 18.65 7.56 -2.22
C TRP A 169 18.25 6.22 -1.61
N VAL A 170 17.75 6.30 -0.37
CA VAL A 170 17.08 5.20 0.32
C VAL A 170 15.68 5.66 0.65
N ALA A 171 14.70 4.79 0.50
CA ALA A 171 13.32 5.08 0.85
C ALA A 171 12.72 4.00 1.73
N ASN A 172 11.63 4.37 2.39
CA ASN A 172 10.84 3.46 3.18
C ASN A 172 9.35 3.76 3.01
N THR A 173 8.55 2.71 3.17
CA THR A 173 7.13 2.78 3.50
C THR A 173 6.76 1.49 4.22
N LEU A 174 5.53 1.38 4.72
CA LEU A 174 4.96 0.08 5.07
C LEU A 174 5.03 -0.83 3.83
N ASN A 175 5.58 -2.03 4.01
CA ASN A 175 5.87 -2.94 2.91
C ASN A 175 4.57 -3.45 2.27
N PRO A 176 4.26 -3.10 0.99
CA PRO A 176 3.04 -3.54 0.32
C PRO A 176 3.01 -5.07 0.07
N TYR A 177 4.14 -5.75 0.25
CA TYR A 177 4.28 -7.20 0.05
C TYR A 177 4.32 -7.98 1.37
N HIS A 178 4.20 -7.30 2.52
CA HIS A 178 4.15 -7.96 3.83
C HIS A 178 2.70 -8.19 4.26
N GLU A 179 2.28 -9.44 4.24
CA GLU A 179 0.88 -9.88 4.29
C GLU A 179 0.15 -9.51 5.60
N ALA A 180 0.87 -9.30 6.70
CA ALA A 180 0.27 -8.82 7.96
C ALA A 180 -0.06 -7.32 7.99
N ASN A 181 0.42 -6.54 7.01
CA ASN A 181 0.20 -5.11 6.97
C ASN A 181 -1.23 -4.78 6.54
N ASP A 182 -1.76 -3.65 7.03
CA ASP A 182 -3.15 -3.27 6.82
C ASP A 182 -3.33 -2.40 5.55
N ASN A 183 -4.19 -2.84 4.63
CA ASN A 183 -4.54 -2.10 3.41
C ASN A 183 -5.13 -0.70 3.68
N LEU A 184 -5.72 -0.47 4.86
CA LEU A 184 -6.22 0.86 5.26
C LEU A 184 -5.11 1.81 5.70
N ARG A 185 -3.94 1.27 6.07
CA ARG A 185 -2.78 2.06 6.50
C ARG A 185 -1.73 2.21 5.41
N MET A 186 -1.69 1.30 4.44
CA MET A 186 -0.71 1.29 3.36
C MET A 186 -1.22 1.93 2.08
N ILE A 187 -0.28 2.39 1.24
CA ILE A 187 -0.54 2.76 -0.14
C ILE A 187 -0.11 1.59 -1.04
N MET A 188 -1.07 1.00 -1.74
CA MET A 188 -0.85 -0.17 -2.60
C MET A 188 -0.26 0.17 -3.99
N ASP A 189 -0.13 1.45 -4.32
CA ASP A 189 0.51 1.87 -5.57
C ASP A 189 2.03 1.67 -5.47
N ASP A 190 2.50 0.60 -6.10
CA ASP A 190 3.87 0.10 -6.02
C ASP A 190 4.68 0.32 -7.31
N ARG A 191 4.18 1.12 -8.26
CA ARG A 191 4.81 1.25 -9.59
C ARG A 191 6.27 1.68 -9.55
N LEU A 192 6.63 2.62 -8.66
CA LEU A 192 8.03 2.98 -8.47
C LEU A 192 8.74 1.98 -7.56
N ILE A 193 8.09 1.55 -6.47
CA ILE A 193 8.60 0.57 -5.49
C ILE A 193 9.11 -0.69 -6.19
N ALA A 194 8.24 -1.37 -6.94
CA ALA A 194 8.54 -2.63 -7.62
C ALA A 194 9.70 -2.52 -8.62
N ASN A 195 9.87 -1.35 -9.25
CA ASN A 195 10.91 -1.13 -10.25
C ASN A 195 12.21 -0.56 -9.65
N THR A 196 12.22 -0.24 -8.36
CA THR A 196 13.38 0.32 -7.65
C THR A 196 13.61 -0.37 -6.32
N LEU A 197 13.17 -1.63 -6.16
CA LEU A 197 13.03 -2.31 -4.87
C LEU A 197 14.33 -2.32 -4.04
N HIS A 198 15.48 -2.41 -4.69
CA HIS A 198 16.81 -2.33 -4.07
C HIS A 198 17.10 -1.00 -3.33
N CYS A 199 16.38 0.08 -3.63
CA CYS A 199 16.47 1.36 -2.91
C CYS A 199 15.47 1.47 -1.75
N TRP A 200 14.59 0.48 -1.55
CA TRP A 200 13.57 0.49 -0.49
C TRP A 200 14.01 -0.39 0.68
N TYR A 201 14.03 0.21 1.87
CA TYR A 201 14.36 -0.47 3.10
C TYR A 201 13.10 -0.69 3.96
N PHE A 202 12.75 -1.96 4.19
CA PHE A 202 11.56 -2.36 4.95
C PHE A 202 11.87 -2.81 6.38
N GLY A 203 13.11 -2.63 6.86
CA GLY A 203 13.50 -3.04 8.21
C GLY A 203 13.82 -4.53 8.34
N PRO A 204 14.37 -4.95 9.49
CA PRO A 204 14.77 -6.34 9.72
C PRO A 204 13.61 -7.34 9.80
N ASP A 205 12.40 -6.88 10.14
CA ASP A 205 11.18 -7.71 10.11
C ASP A 205 10.38 -7.56 8.82
N ASN A 206 10.90 -6.79 7.85
CA ASN A 206 10.35 -6.57 6.53
C ASN A 206 8.93 -5.97 6.51
N THR A 207 8.45 -5.42 7.63
CA THR A 207 7.12 -4.79 7.75
C THR A 207 7.11 -3.40 7.14
N GLY A 208 8.26 -2.72 7.12
CA GLY A 208 8.37 -1.31 6.76
C GLY A 208 7.91 -0.35 7.86
N ASP A 209 7.57 -0.83 9.06
CA ASP A 209 7.11 0.01 10.16
C ASP A 209 8.28 0.78 10.80
N ILE A 210 8.33 2.09 10.50
CA ILE A 210 9.36 2.99 11.03
C ILE A 210 9.24 3.26 12.53
N MET A 211 8.10 2.91 13.13
CA MET A 211 7.82 3.17 14.54
C MET A 211 8.42 2.11 15.47
N THR A 212 9.38 1.33 14.97
CA THR A 212 10.11 0.33 15.76
C THR A 212 11.58 0.70 15.87
N LEU A 213 12.15 0.58 17.08
CA LEU A 213 13.58 0.88 17.27
C LEU A 213 14.49 -0.05 16.44
N LYS A 214 14.02 -1.28 16.18
CA LYS A 214 14.70 -2.24 15.29
C LYS A 214 14.82 -1.71 13.86
N TYR A 215 13.78 -1.06 13.36
CA TYR A 215 13.83 -0.39 12.06
C TYR A 215 14.90 0.70 12.05
N LEU A 216 14.86 1.62 13.02
CA LEU A 216 15.82 2.73 13.10
C LEU A 216 17.27 2.24 13.18
N THR A 217 17.54 1.25 14.03
CA THR A 217 18.89 0.69 14.19
C THR A 217 19.40 0.07 12.89
N GLY A 218 18.58 -0.76 12.24
CA GLY A 218 18.99 -1.36 10.96
C GLY A 218 19.08 -0.33 9.82
N LEU A 219 18.31 0.76 9.88
CA LEU A 219 18.46 1.86 8.94
C LEU A 219 19.80 2.58 9.12
N GLU A 220 20.26 2.81 10.36
CA GLU A 220 21.60 3.34 10.62
C GLU A 220 22.69 2.43 10.01
N ASP A 221 22.53 1.10 10.12
CA ASP A 221 23.45 0.13 9.50
C ASP A 221 23.45 0.23 7.97
N VAL A 222 22.28 0.31 7.32
CA VAL A 222 22.17 0.51 5.87
C VAL A 222 22.85 1.81 5.44
N LEU A 223 22.57 2.89 6.16
CA LEU A 223 23.11 4.22 5.87
C LEU A 223 24.59 4.36 6.23
N SER A 224 25.16 3.48 7.06
CA SER A 224 26.59 3.50 7.40
C SER A 224 27.50 3.32 6.16
N SER A 225 26.98 2.65 5.13
CA SER A 225 27.64 2.49 3.83
C SER A 225 27.51 3.72 2.93
N MET A 226 26.55 4.60 3.21
CA MET A 226 26.37 5.87 2.51
C MET A 226 27.20 6.96 3.19
N SER A 227 27.72 7.90 2.40
CA SER A 227 28.23 9.15 2.97
C SER A 227 27.07 9.97 3.56
N THR A 228 27.38 11.12 4.15
CA THR A 228 26.45 12.09 4.72
C THR A 228 25.09 12.16 4.01
N VAL A 229 23.99 12.00 4.75
CA VAL A 229 22.62 12.22 4.24
C VAL A 229 22.34 13.72 4.22
N HIS A 230 22.00 14.26 3.05
CA HIS A 230 21.86 15.71 2.85
C HIS A 230 20.42 16.18 2.93
N LEU A 231 19.47 15.30 2.62
CA LEU A 231 18.05 15.60 2.60
C LEU A 231 17.27 14.42 3.18
N VAL A 232 16.44 14.68 4.19
CA VAL A 232 15.42 13.75 4.64
C VAL A 232 14.05 14.30 4.26
N THR A 233 13.16 13.47 3.73
CA THR A 233 11.74 13.82 3.58
C THR A 233 10.87 12.82 4.33
N ALA A 234 9.74 13.28 4.84
CA ALA A 234 8.75 12.48 5.54
C ALA A 234 7.35 12.94 5.10
N ASP A 235 6.60 12.07 4.41
CA ASP A 235 5.24 12.35 3.90
C ASP A 235 4.19 11.41 4.53
N GLY A 236 4.54 10.77 5.66
CA GLY A 236 3.74 9.76 6.35
C GLY A 236 2.41 10.27 6.90
N SER A 237 1.41 9.40 6.88
CA SER A 237 0.11 9.59 7.53
C SER A 237 -0.66 8.27 7.51
N PHE A 238 -1.66 8.14 8.38
CA PHE A 238 -2.65 7.06 8.33
C PHE A 238 -4.02 7.58 7.92
N ASP A 239 -4.94 6.69 7.56
CA ASP A 239 -6.34 7.07 7.28
C ASP A 239 -7.04 7.54 8.57
N CYS A 240 -7.34 8.84 8.62
CA CYS A 240 -8.02 9.49 9.74
C CYS A 240 -9.49 9.82 9.41
N GLN A 241 -10.07 9.28 8.33
CA GLN A 241 -11.46 9.54 7.95
C GLN A 241 -12.48 9.17 9.03
N GLY A 242 -12.15 8.21 9.90
CA GLY A 242 -12.99 7.82 11.03
C GLY A 242 -13.03 8.84 12.17
N ASN A 243 -12.03 9.73 12.29
CA ASN A 243 -12.02 10.82 13.26
C ASN A 243 -11.14 12.00 12.77
N PRO A 244 -11.61 12.78 11.78
CA PRO A 244 -10.80 13.82 11.15
C PRO A 244 -10.50 15.02 12.06
N GLY A 245 -11.24 15.19 13.16
CA GLY A 245 -11.02 16.25 14.15
C GLY A 245 -9.82 16.01 15.07
N GLU A 246 -9.40 14.75 15.21
CA GLU A 246 -8.28 14.30 16.05
C GLU A 246 -7.06 13.84 15.23
N GLN A 247 -7.00 14.23 13.95
CA GLN A 247 -5.93 13.80 13.03
C GLN A 247 -4.53 14.07 13.57
N GLU A 248 -4.32 15.23 14.22
CA GLU A 248 -3.02 15.61 14.75
C GLU A 248 -2.54 14.66 15.86
N ALA A 249 -3.40 14.38 16.84
CA ALA A 249 -3.11 13.44 17.92
C ALA A 249 -2.88 12.00 17.39
N LEU A 250 -3.72 11.54 16.45
CA LEU A 250 -3.65 10.18 15.90
C LEU A 250 -2.37 9.91 15.11
N VAL A 251 -1.83 10.92 14.41
CA VAL A 251 -0.60 10.79 13.60
C VAL A 251 0.65 11.15 14.42
N SER A 252 0.51 11.81 15.57
CA SER A 252 1.65 12.29 16.37
C SER A 252 2.74 11.25 16.68
N PRO A 253 2.45 9.97 16.98
CA PRO A 253 3.51 9.00 17.21
C PRO A 253 4.36 8.72 15.96
N LEU A 254 3.75 8.78 14.76
CA LEU A 254 4.47 8.64 13.49
C LEU A 254 5.37 9.85 13.25
N HIS A 255 4.85 11.08 13.36
CA HIS A 255 5.65 12.29 13.19
C HIS A 255 6.83 12.33 14.17
N TYR A 256 6.62 11.89 15.41
CA TYR A 256 7.69 11.75 16.38
C TYR A 256 8.79 10.79 15.91
N CYS A 257 8.41 9.60 15.43
CA CYS A 257 9.37 8.62 14.90
C CYS A 257 10.08 9.13 13.64
N GLU A 258 9.39 9.83 12.74
CA GLU A 258 9.97 10.48 11.55
C GLU A 258 10.98 11.56 11.94
N VAL A 259 10.65 12.41 12.91
CA VAL A 259 11.55 13.45 13.44
C VAL A 259 12.78 12.83 14.09
N VAL A 260 12.61 11.85 14.98
CA VAL A 260 13.74 11.18 15.63
C VAL A 260 14.64 10.48 14.60
N THR A 261 14.04 9.81 13.63
CA THR A 261 14.77 9.17 12.53
C THR A 261 15.57 10.22 11.74
N ALA A 262 14.92 11.29 11.30
CA ALA A 262 15.57 12.36 10.54
C ALA A 262 16.73 13.00 11.32
N LEU A 263 16.53 13.34 12.60
CA LEU A 263 17.55 13.92 13.46
C LEU A 263 18.73 12.97 13.76
N THR A 264 18.49 11.65 13.71
CA THR A 264 19.50 10.62 13.90
C THR A 264 20.35 10.41 12.64
N THR A 265 19.72 10.45 11.46
CA THR A 265 20.37 10.06 10.19
C THR A 265 20.88 11.24 9.36
N LEU A 266 20.31 12.44 9.54
CA LEU A 266 20.65 13.62 8.74
C LEU A 266 22.04 14.16 9.10
N GLY A 267 22.82 14.50 8.08
CA GLY A 267 24.12 15.13 8.24
C GLY A 267 24.05 16.61 8.63
N ASN A 268 25.15 17.12 9.17
CA ASN A 268 25.30 18.55 9.48
C ASN A 268 25.02 19.40 8.22
N GLY A 269 24.33 20.53 8.40
CA GLY A 269 23.93 21.41 7.29
C GLY A 269 22.82 20.86 6.39
N GLY A 270 22.37 19.62 6.60
CA GLY A 270 21.31 18.99 5.82
C GLY A 270 19.93 19.63 6.03
N SER A 271 18.99 19.27 5.15
CA SER A 271 17.60 19.74 5.18
C SER A 271 16.62 18.62 5.51
N PHE A 272 15.51 18.98 6.16
CA PHE A 272 14.43 18.07 6.50
C PHE A 272 13.08 18.64 6.08
N VAL A 273 12.27 17.86 5.37
CA VAL A 273 10.90 18.21 5.00
C VAL A 273 9.95 17.22 5.66
N LEU A 274 9.07 17.72 6.52
CA LEU A 274 8.10 16.92 7.26
C LEU A 274 6.69 17.38 6.93
N LYS A 275 5.84 16.46 6.49
CA LYS A 275 4.40 16.71 6.44
C LYS A 275 3.84 16.76 7.85
N MET A 276 3.00 17.77 8.10
CA MET A 276 2.22 17.91 9.32
C MET A 276 0.78 18.29 8.94
N PHE A 277 -0.10 18.39 9.93
CA PHE A 277 -1.47 18.83 9.74
C PHE A 277 -1.69 20.18 10.44
N THR A 278 -2.71 20.26 11.29
CA THR A 278 -2.74 21.30 12.30
C THR A 278 -1.51 21.17 13.20
N LEU A 279 -1.21 22.27 13.89
CA LEU A 279 -0.08 22.37 14.82
C LEU A 279 -0.59 22.90 16.16
N PHE A 280 -1.76 22.42 16.61
CA PHE A 280 -2.45 22.97 17.79
C PHE A 280 -2.16 22.15 19.05
N GLU A 281 -2.01 20.84 18.89
CA GLU A 281 -1.82 19.91 20.00
C GLU A 281 -0.44 20.06 20.62
N HIS A 282 -0.37 19.80 21.91
CA HIS A 282 0.88 19.81 22.68
C HIS A 282 2.02 19.03 21.99
N CYS A 283 1.73 17.86 21.38
CA CYS A 283 2.74 17.06 20.69
C CYS A 283 3.39 17.80 19.52
N SER A 284 2.62 18.51 18.70
CA SER A 284 3.15 19.32 17.59
C SER A 284 3.89 20.55 18.07
N VAL A 285 3.40 21.24 19.11
CA VAL A 285 4.09 22.40 19.72
C VAL A 285 5.51 22.01 20.13
N ASN A 286 5.66 20.85 20.77
CA ASN A 286 6.97 20.32 21.18
C ASN A 286 7.88 19.97 20.02
N LEU A 287 7.36 19.29 19.00
CA LEU A 287 8.15 18.98 17.81
C LEU A 287 8.58 20.26 17.09
N MET A 288 7.70 21.26 16.97
CA MET A 288 8.05 22.54 16.38
C MET A 288 9.11 23.30 17.18
N TYR A 289 9.06 23.23 18.51
CA TYR A 289 10.10 23.82 19.36
C TYR A 289 11.45 23.09 19.21
N LEU A 290 11.43 21.75 19.25
CA LEU A 290 12.61 20.92 19.02
C LEU A 290 13.27 21.25 17.68
N LEU A 291 12.49 21.30 16.60
CA LEU A 291 12.99 21.60 15.26
C LEU A 291 13.58 23.01 15.18
N ASN A 292 12.94 24.01 15.81
CA ASN A 292 13.47 25.37 15.89
C ASN A 292 14.77 25.46 16.70
N CYS A 293 14.99 24.57 17.67
CA CYS A 293 16.25 24.47 18.38
C CYS A 293 17.33 23.72 17.58
N SER A 294 16.93 22.80 16.70
CA SER A 294 17.82 21.83 16.02
C SER A 294 18.30 22.28 14.63
N PHE A 295 17.56 23.15 13.95
CA PHE A 295 17.90 23.67 12.62
C PHE A 295 18.18 25.15 12.68
N GLU A 296 18.84 25.76 11.69
CA GLU A 296 19.00 27.22 11.67
C GLU A 296 17.72 27.94 11.26
N GLN A 297 17.02 27.40 10.25
CA GLN A 297 15.78 27.98 9.71
C GLN A 297 14.67 26.94 9.70
N VAL A 298 13.48 27.35 10.13
CA VAL A 298 12.27 26.51 10.12
C VAL A 298 11.12 27.31 9.53
N HIS A 299 10.46 26.71 8.55
CA HIS A 299 9.32 27.29 7.85
C HIS A 299 8.14 26.32 7.89
N VAL A 300 6.93 26.85 7.85
CA VAL A 300 5.70 26.08 7.61
C VAL A 300 5.13 26.57 6.30
N PHE A 301 4.88 25.65 5.39
CA PHE A 301 4.49 25.95 4.02
C PHE A 301 3.26 25.15 3.62
N LYS A 302 2.26 25.81 3.02
CA LYS A 302 1.10 25.13 2.41
C LYS A 302 1.16 25.30 0.89
N PRO A 303 1.73 24.33 0.16
CA PRO A 303 1.78 24.35 -1.30
C PRO A 303 0.41 24.67 -1.91
N ALA A 304 0.37 25.44 -3.00
CA ALA A 304 -0.85 25.76 -3.72
C ALA A 304 -1.55 24.49 -4.24
N THR A 305 -0.75 23.50 -4.62
CA THR A 305 -1.25 22.22 -5.12
C THR A 305 -1.66 21.26 -4.01
N SER A 306 -1.48 21.58 -2.72
CA SER A 306 -2.17 20.87 -1.64
C SER A 306 -3.66 21.27 -1.57
N LYS A 307 -4.54 20.37 -1.13
CA LYS A 307 -5.99 20.67 -1.07
C LYS A 307 -6.21 21.81 -0.08
N ALA A 308 -6.71 22.95 -0.55
CA ALA A 308 -6.77 24.16 0.28
C ALA A 308 -7.61 24.00 1.56
N GLY A 309 -8.69 23.21 1.54
CA GLY A 309 -9.54 22.96 2.70
C GLY A 309 -9.05 21.89 3.68
N ASN A 310 -7.95 21.18 3.40
CA ASN A 310 -7.38 20.22 4.34
C ASN A 310 -6.39 20.90 5.31
N SER A 311 -6.07 20.20 6.40
CA SER A 311 -5.13 20.71 7.40
C SER A 311 -3.66 20.46 7.04
N GLU A 312 -3.36 19.82 5.91
CA GLU A 312 -1.99 19.47 5.52
C GLU A 312 -1.14 20.71 5.25
N VAL A 313 0.04 20.73 5.88
CA VAL A 313 1.13 21.69 5.70
C VAL A 313 2.47 20.93 5.72
N TYR A 314 3.54 21.59 5.29
CA TYR A 314 4.89 21.03 5.32
C TYR A 314 5.80 21.91 6.16
N VAL A 315 6.46 21.31 7.15
CA VAL A 315 7.53 21.92 7.91
C VAL A 315 8.83 21.72 7.14
N VAL A 316 9.46 22.82 6.74
CA VAL A 316 10.72 22.84 6.01
C VAL A 316 11.82 23.34 6.93
N CYS A 317 12.74 22.45 7.28
CA CYS A 317 13.86 22.73 8.16
C CYS A 317 15.16 22.75 7.35
N LEU A 318 15.95 23.81 7.50
CA LEU A 318 17.19 24.03 6.73
C LEU A 318 18.38 24.20 7.68
N CYS A 319 19.54 23.76 7.21
CA CYS A 319 20.82 23.82 7.92
C CYS A 319 20.73 23.15 9.30
N TYR A 320 20.69 21.81 9.31
CA TYR A 320 20.71 21.04 10.55
C TYR A 320 21.99 21.33 11.36
N LYS A 321 21.86 21.64 12.66
CA LYS A 321 23.01 21.91 13.54
C LYS A 321 23.87 20.67 13.80
N GLY A 322 23.35 19.47 13.51
CA GLY A 322 24.06 18.21 13.60
C GLY A 322 23.67 17.36 14.80
N ARG A 323 23.85 16.03 14.64
CA ARG A 323 23.48 15.01 15.65
C ARG A 323 24.13 15.27 17.01
N GLU A 324 25.41 15.66 17.04
CA GLU A 324 26.13 15.91 18.29
C GLU A 324 25.54 17.07 19.10
N ALA A 325 25.01 18.11 18.44
CA ALA A 325 24.43 19.28 19.12
C ALA A 325 23.16 18.93 19.91
N ILE A 326 22.47 17.86 19.53
CA ILE A 326 21.20 17.44 20.14
C ILE A 326 21.30 16.08 20.84
N ARG A 327 22.45 15.42 20.77
CA ARG A 327 22.67 14.04 21.21
C ARG A 327 22.11 13.72 22.61
N PRO A 328 22.26 14.57 23.64
CA PRO A 328 21.69 14.29 24.95
C PRO A 328 20.16 14.21 24.93
N MET A 329 19.49 15.11 24.20
CA MET A 329 18.04 15.09 24.02
C MET A 329 17.61 13.92 23.16
N LEU A 330 18.29 13.68 22.03
CA LEU A 330 18.01 12.59 21.12
C LEU A 330 18.07 11.23 21.82
N SER A 331 19.04 11.03 22.71
CA SER A 331 19.15 9.80 23.52
C SER A 331 17.91 9.58 24.40
N ARG A 332 17.35 10.65 24.99
CA ARG A 332 16.09 10.57 25.76
C ARG A 332 14.90 10.28 24.87
N MET A 333 14.89 10.83 23.66
CA MET A 333 13.83 10.55 22.69
C MET A 333 13.87 9.10 22.21
N MET A 334 15.06 8.55 21.93
CA MET A 334 15.22 7.15 21.52
C MET A 334 14.72 6.15 22.58
N LEU A 335 14.85 6.48 23.87
CA LEU A 335 14.28 5.65 24.95
C LEU A 335 12.74 5.59 24.95
N ASN A 336 12.09 6.57 24.33
CA ASN A 336 10.63 6.69 24.22
C ASN A 336 10.17 6.54 22.76
N PHE A 337 10.97 5.88 21.92
CA PHE A 337 10.69 5.66 20.51
C PHE A 337 9.62 4.58 20.29
N GLY A 338 8.61 4.92 19.49
CA GLY A 338 7.60 3.99 18.99
C GLY A 338 6.17 4.43 19.21
N THR A 339 5.23 3.48 19.11
CA THR A 339 3.77 3.72 19.23
C THR A 339 3.36 4.13 20.64
N GLU A 340 4.04 3.61 21.66
CA GLU A 340 3.85 3.95 23.06
C GLU A 340 4.59 5.23 23.43
N MET A 341 4.60 6.22 22.51
CA MET A 341 5.10 7.55 22.80
C MET A 341 4.46 7.98 24.11
N THR A 342 5.30 8.28 25.10
CA THR A 342 4.87 8.40 26.49
C THR A 342 3.63 9.28 26.59
N ARG A 343 2.69 8.96 27.50
CA ARG A 343 1.63 9.89 27.96
C ARG A 343 2.18 11.23 28.51
N LYS A 344 3.50 11.39 28.49
CA LYS A 344 4.27 12.50 29.01
C LYS A 344 4.73 13.40 27.87
N ALA A 345 4.80 14.67 28.19
CA ALA A 345 5.26 15.75 27.36
C ALA A 345 6.75 15.62 27.00
N LEU A 346 7.11 15.79 25.72
CA LEU A 346 8.53 15.92 25.32
C LEU A 346 9.20 17.07 26.07
N PHE A 347 8.57 18.25 26.09
CA PHE A 347 8.94 19.35 26.96
C PHE A 347 7.74 19.79 27.81
N PRO A 348 7.89 19.91 29.14
CA PRO A 348 6.90 20.56 29.98
C PRO A 348 6.59 21.98 29.52
N HIS A 349 5.36 22.45 29.74
CA HIS A 349 4.92 23.79 29.32
C HIS A 349 5.87 24.91 29.79
N HIS A 350 6.33 24.84 31.04
CA HIS A 350 7.13 25.90 31.68
C HIS A 350 8.55 26.05 31.13
N VAL A 351 9.06 25.06 30.38
CA VAL A 351 10.40 25.14 29.76
C VAL A 351 10.36 25.65 28.33
N ILE A 352 9.16 25.81 27.75
CA ILE A 352 8.98 26.37 26.41
C ILE A 352 8.88 27.90 26.53
N PRO A 353 9.78 28.68 25.91
CA PRO A 353 9.76 30.13 25.98
C PRO A 353 8.46 30.74 25.48
N LYS A 354 7.96 31.76 26.19
CA LYS A 354 6.75 32.49 25.77
C LYS A 354 6.92 33.12 24.39
N SER A 355 8.12 33.62 24.07
CA SER A 355 8.43 34.19 22.75
C SER A 355 8.29 33.16 21.62
N PHE A 356 8.57 31.88 21.88
CA PHE A 356 8.29 30.81 20.92
C PHE A 356 6.79 30.57 20.78
N LEU A 357 6.07 30.46 21.89
CA LEU A 357 4.63 30.19 21.90
C LEU A 357 3.85 31.27 21.15
N GLU A 358 4.19 32.56 21.34
CA GLU A 358 3.58 33.68 20.62
C GLU A 358 3.81 33.56 19.10
N ARG A 359 5.04 33.25 18.67
CA ARG A 359 5.35 33.02 17.25
C ARG A 359 4.63 31.80 16.69
N HIS A 360 4.47 30.75 17.50
CA HIS A 360 3.76 29.55 17.11
C HIS A 360 2.26 29.81 16.95
N GLU A 361 1.65 30.59 17.84
CA GLU A 361 0.26 31.02 17.74
C GLU A 361 -0.01 31.84 16.48
N GLU A 362 0.89 32.76 16.12
CA GLU A 362 0.80 33.48 14.86
C GLU A 362 0.85 32.54 13.64
N CYS A 363 1.69 31.51 13.68
CA CYS A 363 1.76 30.47 12.63
C CYS A 363 0.43 29.72 12.51
N CYS A 364 -0.08 29.24 13.65
CA CYS A 364 -1.31 28.47 13.74
C CYS A 364 -2.52 29.29 13.25
N THR A 365 -2.63 30.54 13.71
CA THR A 365 -3.68 31.49 13.29
C THR A 365 -3.61 31.79 11.80
N PHE A 366 -2.41 31.95 11.24
CA PHE A 366 -2.21 32.20 9.81
C PHE A 366 -2.80 31.09 8.93
N PHE A 367 -2.49 29.82 9.23
CA PHE A 367 -3.02 28.70 8.43
C PHE A 367 -4.47 28.36 8.75
N HIS A 368 -4.89 28.53 10.01
CA HIS A 368 -6.29 28.39 10.44
C HIS A 368 -7.20 29.30 9.62
N ARG A 369 -6.86 30.58 9.50
CA ARG A 369 -7.62 31.56 8.70
C ARG A 369 -7.83 31.10 7.26
N TYR A 370 -6.75 30.73 6.56
CA TYR A 370 -6.84 30.25 5.17
C TYR A 370 -7.70 29.01 5.02
N GLN A 371 -7.62 28.08 5.98
CA GLN A 371 -8.41 26.86 5.94
C GLN A 371 -9.89 27.16 6.17
N LEU A 372 -10.23 27.99 7.16
CA LEU A 372 -11.61 28.41 7.43
C LEU A 372 -12.23 29.13 6.24
N GLU A 373 -11.55 30.14 5.70
CA GLU A 373 -12.01 30.88 4.51
C GLU A 373 -12.30 29.92 3.35
N THR A 374 -11.41 28.95 3.12
CA THR A 374 -11.59 27.96 2.05
C THR A 374 -12.78 27.04 2.29
N ILE A 375 -12.96 26.51 3.50
CA ILE A 375 -14.07 25.59 3.79
C ILE A 375 -15.40 26.33 3.70
N SER A 376 -15.50 27.50 4.32
CA SER A 376 -16.70 28.34 4.30
C SER A 376 -17.10 28.76 2.89
N GLU A 377 -16.13 29.17 2.07
CA GLU A 377 -16.38 29.52 0.68
C GLU A 377 -16.86 28.31 -0.15
N ASN A 378 -16.26 27.13 0.08
CA ASN A 378 -16.73 25.91 -0.58
C ASN A 378 -18.15 25.53 -0.17
N ILE A 379 -18.53 25.72 1.10
CA ILE A 379 -19.89 25.47 1.58
C ILE A 379 -20.87 26.43 0.88
N ARG A 380 -20.56 27.73 0.87
CA ARG A 380 -21.37 28.75 0.19
C ARG A 380 -21.57 28.43 -1.29
N LEU A 381 -20.49 28.14 -2.00
CA LEU A 381 -20.52 27.80 -3.42
C LEU A 381 -21.23 26.47 -3.70
N PHE A 382 -21.24 25.53 -2.73
CA PHE A 382 -21.94 24.26 -2.90
C PHE A 382 -23.46 24.45 -2.86
N GLU A 383 -23.94 25.41 -2.06
CA GLU A 383 -25.36 25.75 -1.97
C GLU A 383 -25.84 26.52 -3.20
N CYS A 384 -25.04 27.48 -3.69
CA CYS A 384 -25.37 28.26 -4.87
C CYS A 384 -24.10 28.75 -5.58
N MET A 385 -23.82 28.21 -6.77
CA MET A 385 -22.76 28.69 -7.66
C MET A 385 -23.36 29.19 -8.97
N GLY A 386 -23.23 30.49 -9.22
CA GLY A 386 -23.69 31.11 -10.47
C GLY A 386 -22.70 30.91 -11.62
N LYS A 387 -23.15 31.15 -12.87
CA LYS A 387 -22.29 31.07 -14.07
C LYS A 387 -21.07 32.01 -13.99
N GLY A 388 -21.27 33.24 -13.51
CA GLY A 388 -20.17 34.21 -13.37
C GLY A 388 -19.09 33.77 -12.38
N GLU A 389 -19.46 33.10 -11.29
CA GLU A 389 -18.48 32.52 -10.36
C GLU A 389 -17.75 31.34 -10.98
N GLN A 390 -18.47 30.51 -11.72
CA GLN A 390 -17.88 29.40 -12.47
C GLN A 390 -16.84 29.89 -13.49
N GLU A 391 -17.14 30.96 -14.22
CA GLU A 391 -16.21 31.63 -15.14
C GLU A 391 -15.01 32.23 -14.40
N LYS A 392 -15.23 32.95 -13.30
CA LYS A 392 -14.14 33.51 -12.47
C LYS A 392 -13.21 32.41 -11.95
N LEU A 393 -13.76 31.31 -11.44
CA LEU A 393 -12.97 30.16 -10.97
C LEU A 393 -12.19 29.50 -12.10
N ASN A 394 -12.76 29.37 -13.29
CA ASN A 394 -12.03 28.83 -14.44
C ASN A 394 -10.85 29.73 -14.83
N ASN A 395 -11.06 31.06 -14.87
CA ASN A 395 -10.00 32.03 -15.14
C ASN A 395 -8.88 31.96 -14.10
N LEU A 396 -9.22 31.86 -12.80
CA LEU A 396 -8.26 31.65 -11.72
C LEU A 396 -7.46 30.36 -11.90
N ARG A 397 -8.13 29.27 -12.29
CA ARG A 397 -7.48 27.97 -12.50
C ARG A 397 -6.52 27.98 -13.69
N ASP A 398 -6.87 28.67 -14.76
CA ASP A 398 -5.99 28.82 -15.94
C ASP A 398 -4.80 29.75 -15.63
N CYS A 399 -5.04 30.85 -14.90
CA CYS A 399 -3.98 31.72 -14.40
C CYS A 399 -3.02 30.98 -13.46
N ALA A 400 -3.54 30.18 -12.53
CA ALA A 400 -2.73 29.37 -11.61
C ALA A 400 -1.81 28.39 -12.36
N VAL A 401 -2.25 27.81 -13.48
CA VAL A 401 -1.40 26.96 -14.33
C VAL A 401 -0.27 27.76 -14.95
N GLN A 402 -0.57 28.92 -15.57
CA GLN A 402 0.46 29.75 -16.19
C GLN A 402 1.46 30.25 -15.15
N TYR A 403 0.97 30.74 -14.02
CA TYR A 403 1.80 31.22 -12.91
C TYR A 403 2.69 30.11 -12.36
N PHE A 404 2.16 28.89 -12.14
CA PHE A 404 2.94 27.73 -11.68
C PHE A 404 4.09 27.40 -12.64
N MET A 405 3.79 27.29 -13.94
CA MET A 405 4.78 26.96 -14.96
C MET A 405 5.86 28.04 -15.10
N GLN A 406 5.48 29.31 -14.98
CA GLN A 406 6.40 30.45 -15.06
C GLN A 406 7.26 30.57 -13.79
N LYS A 407 6.65 30.55 -12.61
CA LYS A 407 7.33 30.70 -11.31
C LYS A 407 8.39 29.61 -11.10
N PHE A 408 8.06 28.37 -11.45
CA PHE A 408 8.93 27.22 -11.19
C PHE A 408 9.73 26.76 -12.42
N GLN A 409 9.56 27.42 -13.57
CA GLN A 409 10.32 27.20 -14.82
C GLN A 409 10.44 25.71 -15.20
N LEU A 410 9.35 24.95 -15.06
CA LEU A 410 9.40 23.50 -15.26
C LEU A 410 9.68 23.14 -16.72
N LYS A 411 10.57 22.15 -16.91
CA LYS A 411 11.03 21.72 -18.24
C LYS A 411 10.60 20.28 -18.52
N PRO A 412 10.29 19.94 -19.78
CA PRO A 412 10.04 18.56 -20.16
C PRO A 412 11.21 17.64 -19.85
N LEU A 413 10.92 16.48 -19.25
CA LEU A 413 11.90 15.43 -18.98
C LEU A 413 11.72 14.28 -19.96
N SER A 414 12.80 13.92 -20.65
CA SER A 414 12.82 12.73 -21.52
C SER A 414 12.69 11.45 -20.69
N ARG A 415 11.97 10.45 -21.19
CA ARG A 415 11.80 9.14 -20.54
C ARG A 415 13.12 8.42 -20.24
N SER A 416 14.18 8.73 -20.98
CA SER A 416 15.53 8.22 -20.70
C SER A 416 16.09 8.63 -19.32
N HIS A 417 15.54 9.70 -18.74
CA HIS A 417 15.91 10.23 -17.42
C HIS A 417 14.92 9.86 -16.32
N TRP A 418 13.85 9.13 -16.63
CA TRP A 418 12.97 8.55 -15.62
C TRP A 418 13.71 7.51 -14.79
N LEU A 419 13.29 7.33 -13.54
CA LEU A 419 13.80 6.27 -12.66
C LEU A 419 13.41 4.90 -13.22
N VAL A 420 12.16 4.76 -13.68
CA VAL A 420 11.62 3.53 -14.26
C VAL A 420 11.73 3.57 -15.79
N LYS A 421 12.66 2.77 -16.34
CA LYS A 421 12.90 2.68 -17.79
C LYS A 421 11.90 1.79 -18.53
N LYS A 422 11.40 0.73 -17.88
CA LYS A 422 10.42 -0.23 -18.44
C LYS A 422 9.34 -0.49 -17.37
N SER A 423 8.12 -0.03 -17.59
CA SER A 423 7.03 -0.09 -16.60
C SER A 423 6.23 -1.40 -16.72
N ASN A 424 6.87 -2.55 -16.50
CA ASN A 424 6.22 -3.86 -16.66
C ASN A 424 6.05 -4.64 -15.34
N ILE A 425 6.49 -4.08 -14.22
CA ILE A 425 6.51 -4.75 -12.92
C ILE A 425 5.71 -3.92 -11.91
N GLY A 426 4.93 -4.59 -11.08
CA GLY A 426 4.20 -3.99 -9.95
C GLY A 426 2.73 -4.36 -9.95
N CYS A 427 2.20 -4.61 -8.76
CA CYS A 427 0.83 -5.05 -8.52
C CYS A 427 -0.18 -4.02 -9.08
N SER A 428 0.07 -2.74 -8.80
CA SER A 428 -0.78 -1.60 -9.17
C SER A 428 -0.87 -1.28 -10.67
N THR A 429 -0.10 -1.96 -11.52
CA THR A 429 -0.14 -1.77 -12.99
C THR A 429 -1.27 -2.54 -13.67
N ASN A 430 -1.92 -3.47 -12.97
CA ASN A 430 -2.97 -4.30 -13.53
C ASN A 430 -4.30 -3.52 -13.63
N THR A 431 -4.75 -3.26 -14.86
CA THR A 431 -5.94 -2.45 -15.13
C THR A 431 -7.26 -3.10 -14.71
N LYS A 432 -7.28 -4.42 -14.45
CA LYS A 432 -8.44 -5.10 -13.83
C LYS A 432 -8.77 -4.51 -12.44
N TRP A 433 -7.82 -3.81 -11.81
CA TRP A 433 -7.87 -3.39 -10.40
C TRP A 433 -8.47 -1.99 -10.18
N PHE A 434 -8.68 -1.21 -11.24
CA PHE A 434 -9.38 0.08 -11.13
C PHE A 434 -10.88 -0.11 -11.35
N GLY A 435 -11.52 -0.77 -10.39
CA GLY A 435 -12.96 -1.02 -10.43
C GLY A 435 -13.54 -1.07 -9.02
N GLN A 436 -14.27 -0.01 -8.66
CA GLN A 436 -15.11 0.10 -7.45
C GLN A 436 -14.37 0.33 -6.12
N ARG A 437 -13.76 1.51 -5.96
CA ARG A 437 -13.84 2.15 -4.63
C ARG A 437 -15.32 2.20 -4.26
N ASN A 438 -15.67 1.67 -3.08
CA ASN A 438 -17.04 1.55 -2.58
C ASN A 438 -17.91 2.76 -2.95
N LYS A 439 -18.71 2.61 -4.02
CA LYS A 439 -19.78 3.54 -4.41
C LYS A 439 -20.95 3.55 -3.41
N TYR A 440 -20.84 2.78 -2.32
CA TYR A 440 -21.90 2.55 -1.36
C TYR A 440 -21.99 3.59 -0.24
N PHE A 441 -21.02 4.48 -0.07
CA PHE A 441 -20.99 5.41 1.06
C PHE A 441 -21.28 6.85 0.61
N LYS A 442 -22.43 7.41 1.02
CA LYS A 442 -22.80 8.75 0.61
C LYS A 442 -22.26 9.78 1.61
N THR A 443 -22.49 9.70 2.92
CA THR A 443 -22.03 10.75 3.89
C THR A 443 -21.11 10.23 5.01
N TYR A 444 -20.49 11.12 5.81
CA TYR A 444 -19.70 10.72 6.99
C TYR A 444 -20.59 10.11 8.07
N ASN A 445 -21.74 10.72 8.33
CA ASN A 445 -22.70 10.22 9.32
C ASN A 445 -23.27 8.84 8.93
N GLU A 446 -23.53 8.61 7.64
CA GLU A 446 -23.91 7.28 7.15
C GLU A 446 -22.80 6.25 7.39
N ARG A 447 -21.53 6.58 7.13
CA ARG A 447 -20.41 5.67 7.43
C ARG A 447 -20.31 5.36 8.91
N LYS A 448 -20.49 6.36 9.78
CA LYS A 448 -20.51 6.16 11.23
C LYS A 448 -21.66 5.26 11.67
N MET A 449 -22.85 5.42 11.10
CA MET A 449 -23.96 4.49 11.36
C MET A 449 -23.64 3.07 10.87
N LEU A 450 -22.99 2.91 9.72
CA LEU A 450 -22.59 1.60 9.19
C LEU A 450 -21.52 0.92 10.05
N GLU A 451 -20.58 1.68 10.61
CA GLU A 451 -19.61 1.19 11.60
C GLU A 451 -20.32 0.63 12.86
N THR A 452 -21.51 1.13 13.20
CA THR A 452 -22.31 0.62 14.32
C THR A 452 -23.17 -0.60 13.99
N LEU A 453 -23.34 -0.95 12.71
CA LEU A 453 -24.13 -2.12 12.33
C LEU A 453 -23.40 -3.42 12.66
N SER A 454 -24.15 -4.39 13.18
CA SER A 454 -23.63 -5.74 13.40
C SER A 454 -23.36 -6.44 12.06
N TRP A 455 -22.53 -7.50 12.10
CA TRP A 455 -22.31 -8.37 10.93
C TRP A 455 -23.64 -8.93 10.37
N LYS A 456 -24.56 -9.34 11.26
CA LYS A 456 -25.87 -9.89 10.89
C LYS A 456 -26.71 -8.86 10.14
N ASP A 457 -26.72 -7.60 10.60
CA ASP A 457 -27.44 -6.51 9.93
C ASP A 457 -26.84 -6.21 8.55
N LYS A 458 -25.51 -6.27 8.42
CA LYS A 458 -24.83 -6.09 7.13
C LYS A 458 -25.20 -7.19 6.13
N VAL A 459 -25.24 -8.45 6.58
CA VAL A 459 -25.65 -9.59 5.75
C VAL A 459 -27.12 -9.48 5.34
N ALA A 460 -28.02 -9.17 6.28
CA ALA A 460 -29.46 -9.06 6.05
C ALA A 460 -29.81 -7.93 5.06
N LYS A 461 -29.12 -6.80 5.14
CA LYS A 461 -29.29 -5.67 4.20
C LYS A 461 -28.62 -5.89 2.84
N GLY A 462 -27.96 -7.02 2.63
CA GLY A 462 -27.40 -7.41 1.34
C GLY A 462 -26.17 -6.62 0.90
N TYR A 463 -25.39 -6.06 1.84
CA TYR A 463 -24.21 -5.23 1.50
C TYR A 463 -23.14 -5.97 0.69
N PHE A 464 -23.11 -7.30 0.75
CA PHE A 464 -22.10 -8.14 0.09
C PHE A 464 -22.65 -8.91 -1.13
N ASN A 465 -23.91 -8.65 -1.54
CA ASN A 465 -24.59 -9.44 -2.56
C ASN A 465 -23.88 -9.45 -3.90
N SER A 466 -23.32 -8.32 -4.34
CA SER A 466 -22.60 -8.24 -5.61
C SER A 466 -21.49 -9.28 -5.72
N TRP A 467 -20.70 -9.49 -4.66
CA TRP A 467 -19.61 -10.46 -4.67
C TRP A 467 -20.08 -11.89 -4.43
N VAL A 468 -21.13 -12.04 -3.62
CA VAL A 468 -21.76 -13.32 -3.32
C VAL A 468 -22.56 -13.85 -4.51
N GLU A 469 -23.02 -13.03 -5.44
CA GLU A 469 -23.78 -13.46 -6.62
C GLU A 469 -22.86 -13.70 -7.83
N GLU A 470 -21.70 -13.01 -7.91
CA GLU A 470 -20.73 -13.17 -9.00
C GLU A 470 -20.10 -14.56 -9.10
N HIS A 471 -19.95 -15.32 -8.00
CA HIS A 471 -19.37 -16.67 -8.04
C HIS A 471 -20.23 -17.67 -8.86
N ALA A 472 -21.52 -17.38 -9.05
CA ALA A 472 -22.47 -18.24 -9.76
C ALA A 472 -22.48 -18.03 -11.28
N VAL A 473 -21.94 -16.90 -11.75
CA VAL A 473 -22.09 -16.45 -13.15
C VAL A 473 -20.94 -16.92 -14.03
N TYR A 474 -19.83 -17.41 -13.45
CA TYR A 474 -18.62 -17.81 -14.18
C TYR A 474 -18.00 -19.06 -13.54
N HIS A 475 -17.67 -20.08 -14.34
CA HIS A 475 -16.75 -21.15 -13.93
C HIS A 475 -15.36 -20.55 -13.71
N PRO A 476 -14.89 -20.40 -12.46
CA PRO A 476 -13.61 -19.75 -12.20
C PRO A 476 -12.50 -20.76 -12.53
N GLY A 477 -11.77 -20.55 -13.63
CA GLY A 477 -10.65 -21.42 -14.03
C GLY A 477 -10.56 -21.68 -15.55
N GLN A 478 -11.71 -21.79 -16.25
CA GLN A 478 -11.75 -22.19 -17.67
C GLN A 478 -10.95 -21.30 -18.64
N ASN A 479 -10.66 -20.04 -18.24
CA ASN A 479 -9.94 -19.06 -19.06
C ASN A 479 -8.60 -18.60 -18.45
N SER A 480 -8.19 -19.11 -17.27
CA SER A 480 -6.97 -18.68 -16.59
C SER A 480 -5.89 -19.75 -16.73
N LEU A 481 -5.21 -19.74 -17.87
CA LEU A 481 -4.14 -20.68 -18.21
C LEU A 481 -2.77 -20.01 -18.01
N LEU A 482 -1.93 -20.63 -17.19
CA LEU A 482 -0.56 -20.22 -16.99
C LEU A 482 0.36 -21.15 -17.82
N GLU A 483 0.74 -20.69 -19.02
CA GLU A 483 1.65 -21.41 -19.91
C GLU A 483 3.08 -21.35 -19.42
N GLY A 484 3.72 -22.51 -19.35
CA GLY A 484 5.07 -22.70 -18.86
C GLY A 484 6.09 -21.92 -19.68
N ALA A 485 6.85 -21.07 -19.00
CA ALA A 485 7.98 -20.40 -19.62
C ALA A 485 9.19 -21.34 -19.59
N THR A 486 9.85 -21.53 -20.74
CA THR A 486 11.21 -22.11 -20.81
C THR A 486 12.24 -21.10 -20.28
N SER A 487 11.99 -20.55 -19.09
CA SER A 487 12.90 -19.65 -18.41
C SER A 487 13.88 -20.46 -17.58
N ASN A 488 15.18 -20.20 -17.76
CA ASN A 488 16.20 -20.70 -16.84
C ASN A 488 15.85 -20.21 -15.43
N LEU A 489 15.51 -21.13 -14.53
CA LEU A 489 15.30 -20.84 -13.12
C LEU A 489 16.65 -20.46 -12.51
N GLU A 490 16.93 -19.17 -12.38
CA GLU A 490 18.16 -18.62 -11.81
C GLU A 490 18.13 -18.65 -10.27
N CYS A 491 17.93 -19.83 -9.67
CA CYS A 491 17.77 -19.99 -8.21
C CYS A 491 19.01 -19.56 -7.40
N HIS A 492 20.18 -19.43 -8.04
CA HIS A 492 21.39 -18.89 -7.43
C HIS A 492 21.26 -17.41 -7.00
N SER A 493 20.29 -16.68 -7.57
CA SER A 493 19.96 -15.30 -7.19
C SER A 493 18.89 -15.22 -6.09
N TRP A 494 18.29 -16.36 -5.72
CA TRP A 494 17.23 -16.40 -4.73
C TRP A 494 17.82 -16.43 -3.32
N HIS A 495 17.11 -15.80 -2.39
CA HIS A 495 17.45 -15.80 -0.98
C HIS A 495 16.21 -16.10 -0.16
N ILE A 496 16.42 -16.80 0.95
CA ILE A 496 15.37 -17.08 1.92
C ILE A 496 15.28 -15.87 2.84
N LEU A 497 14.06 -15.33 2.95
CA LEU A 497 13.75 -14.27 3.90
C LEU A 497 12.91 -14.83 5.03
N GLU A 498 13.49 -14.82 6.22
CA GLU A 498 12.81 -15.14 7.47
C GLU A 498 12.22 -13.88 8.10
N GLY A 499 11.06 -14.01 8.74
CA GLY A 499 10.45 -12.94 9.51
C GLY A 499 9.57 -13.50 10.61
N LYS A 500 8.94 -12.62 11.40
CA LYS A 500 8.02 -13.07 12.46
C LYS A 500 6.87 -13.86 11.86
N LYS A 501 6.38 -14.85 12.62
CA LYS A 501 5.15 -15.57 12.27
C LYS A 501 4.01 -14.60 11.99
N LEU A 502 3.30 -14.82 10.89
CA LEU A 502 2.18 -13.96 10.52
C LEU A 502 1.07 -14.13 11.58
N PRO A 503 0.53 -13.05 12.16
CA PRO A 503 -0.61 -13.15 13.07
C PRO A 503 -1.94 -13.34 12.30
N LYS A 504 -2.02 -12.79 11.09
CA LYS A 504 -3.08 -12.95 10.10
C LYS A 504 -2.65 -12.38 8.76
N VAL A 505 -3.25 -12.83 7.67
CA VAL A 505 -3.06 -12.28 6.32
C VAL A 505 -4.13 -11.20 6.09
N LYS A 506 -3.71 -9.94 6.15
CA LYS A 506 -4.57 -8.76 5.96
C LYS A 506 -4.51 -8.20 4.55
N CYS A 507 -3.36 -8.34 3.88
CA CYS A 507 -3.14 -7.89 2.52
C CYS A 507 -2.42 -8.96 1.70
N SER A 508 -2.55 -8.86 0.39
CA SER A 508 -1.82 -9.69 -0.56
C SER A 508 -1.67 -8.92 -1.87
N PRO A 509 -0.49 -8.90 -2.50
CA PRO A 509 -0.34 -8.39 -3.86
C PRO A 509 -0.99 -9.32 -4.89
N PHE A 510 -1.44 -10.52 -4.48
CA PHE A 510 -1.99 -11.57 -5.34
C PHE A 510 -3.52 -11.71 -5.23
N CYS A 511 -4.21 -10.79 -4.56
CA CYS A 511 -5.67 -10.79 -4.43
C CYS A 511 -6.22 -9.38 -4.31
N ASP A 512 -7.50 -9.20 -4.64
CA ASP A 512 -8.23 -7.96 -4.39
C ASP A 512 -8.32 -7.69 -2.89
N GLY A 513 -7.79 -6.54 -2.46
CA GLY A 513 -7.70 -6.17 -1.06
C GLY A 513 -9.05 -5.98 -0.37
N GLU A 514 -10.10 -5.58 -1.09
CA GLU A 514 -11.45 -5.43 -0.54
C GLU A 514 -12.15 -6.79 -0.42
N ILE A 515 -11.96 -7.70 -1.40
CA ILE A 515 -12.42 -9.09 -1.31
C ILE A 515 -11.79 -9.80 -0.11
N LEU A 516 -10.47 -9.73 0.03
CA LEU A 516 -9.75 -10.34 1.15
C LEU A 516 -10.18 -9.75 2.50
N LYS A 517 -10.36 -8.43 2.58
CA LYS A 517 -10.82 -7.75 3.79
C LYS A 517 -12.21 -8.22 4.21
N THR A 518 -13.15 -8.29 3.27
CA THR A 518 -14.51 -8.77 3.56
C THR A 518 -14.52 -10.25 3.94
N LEU A 519 -13.70 -11.07 3.28
CA LEU A 519 -13.53 -12.48 3.67
C LEU A 519 -13.01 -12.59 5.10
N ASN A 520 -12.00 -11.80 5.47
CA ASN A 520 -11.48 -11.77 6.84
C ASN A 520 -12.53 -11.31 7.86
N GLU A 521 -13.33 -10.28 7.55
CA GLU A 521 -14.46 -9.87 8.41
C GLU A 521 -15.48 -11.00 8.56
N ALA A 522 -15.82 -11.68 7.46
CA ALA A 522 -16.75 -12.81 7.45
C ALA A 522 -16.24 -13.97 8.32
N VAL A 523 -14.97 -14.35 8.17
CA VAL A 523 -14.33 -15.42 8.96
C VAL A 523 -14.28 -15.05 10.44
N GLU A 524 -13.83 -13.83 10.78
CA GLU A 524 -13.72 -13.38 12.18
C GLU A 524 -15.07 -13.33 12.89
N LYS A 525 -16.13 -12.86 12.20
CA LYS A 525 -17.47 -12.70 12.78
C LYS A 525 -18.30 -13.98 12.79
N SER A 526 -18.10 -14.88 11.84
CA SER A 526 -18.77 -16.19 11.81
C SER A 526 -18.14 -17.21 12.77
N SER A 527 -16.86 -17.05 13.12
CA SER A 527 -16.15 -17.96 14.04
C SER A 527 -16.44 -17.70 15.53
N GLY A 528 -16.95 -16.52 15.88
CA GLY A 528 -17.26 -16.13 17.28
C GLY A 528 -18.51 -16.80 17.86
N GLU A 529 -19.43 -17.26 17.01
CA GLU A 529 -20.54 -18.14 17.37
C GLU A 529 -20.20 -19.52 16.80
N ALA A 530 -19.66 -20.42 17.63
CA ALA A 530 -19.18 -21.74 17.22
C ALA A 530 -20.03 -22.32 16.08
N LEU A 531 -19.47 -22.35 14.87
CA LEU A 531 -19.89 -23.29 13.85
C LEU A 531 -19.54 -24.65 14.42
N SER A 532 -20.43 -25.19 15.27
CA SER A 532 -20.36 -26.54 15.76
C SER A 532 -20.36 -27.44 14.55
N LEU A 533 -19.16 -27.91 14.22
CA LEU A 533 -18.86 -28.91 13.21
C LEU A 533 -19.44 -30.24 13.69
N ASP A 534 -20.76 -30.38 13.66
CA ASP A 534 -21.40 -31.69 13.70
C ASP A 534 -21.80 -32.06 12.26
N PRO A 535 -21.08 -33.00 11.60
CA PRO A 535 -21.33 -33.39 10.21
C PRO A 535 -22.72 -34.00 10.00
N LYS A 536 -23.44 -34.32 11.08
CA LYS A 536 -24.70 -35.06 11.04
C LYS A 536 -25.95 -34.18 10.99
N CYS A 537 -25.84 -32.86 11.14
CA CYS A 537 -27.01 -31.97 11.32
C CYS A 537 -27.21 -30.92 10.22
N ARG A 538 -26.76 -31.17 8.98
CA ARG A 538 -27.22 -30.41 7.81
C ARG A 538 -27.52 -31.37 6.66
N SER A 539 -28.76 -31.39 6.20
CA SER A 539 -29.06 -31.85 4.84
C SER A 539 -28.36 -30.89 3.86
N PRO A 540 -27.78 -31.39 2.74
CA PRO A 540 -27.14 -30.52 1.76
C PRO A 540 -28.24 -29.76 1.02
N GLN A 541 -28.70 -28.62 1.55
CA GLN A 541 -29.46 -27.68 0.75
C GLN A 541 -28.49 -27.08 -0.27
N GLN A 542 -28.50 -27.69 -1.46
CA GLN A 542 -27.77 -27.25 -2.63
C GLN A 542 -28.09 -25.78 -2.87
N CYS A 543 -27.07 -24.92 -2.82
CA CYS A 543 -27.14 -23.60 -3.41
C CYS A 543 -27.68 -23.74 -4.84
N LEU A 544 -28.87 -23.17 -5.12
CA LEU A 544 -29.54 -23.24 -6.44
C LEU A 544 -28.66 -22.69 -7.59
N CYS A 545 -27.66 -21.88 -7.25
CA CYS A 545 -26.71 -21.27 -8.17
C CYS A 545 -25.35 -21.98 -8.26
N CYS A 546 -25.06 -22.91 -7.34
CA CYS A 546 -23.79 -23.60 -7.24
C CYS A 546 -24.02 -25.04 -7.70
N HIS A 547 -23.82 -25.31 -8.99
CA HIS A 547 -23.76 -26.70 -9.43
C HIS A 547 -22.66 -27.41 -8.62
N VAL A 548 -22.98 -28.57 -8.03
CA VAL A 548 -21.96 -29.41 -7.41
C VAL A 548 -21.04 -29.84 -8.53
N CYS A 549 -19.83 -29.27 -8.59
CA CYS A 549 -18.85 -29.67 -9.58
C CYS A 549 -18.44 -31.10 -9.21
N SER A 550 -18.92 -32.08 -9.98
CA SER A 550 -18.54 -33.47 -9.80
C SER A 550 -17.06 -33.64 -10.16
N GLU A 551 -16.39 -34.57 -9.49
CA GLU A 551 -14.99 -34.92 -9.77
C GLU A 551 -14.78 -35.31 -11.24
N GLU A 552 -15.83 -35.84 -11.89
CA GLU A 552 -15.92 -36.10 -13.33
C GLU A 552 -15.69 -34.84 -14.20
N SER A 553 -16.14 -33.66 -13.75
CA SER A 553 -15.97 -32.41 -14.48
C SER A 553 -14.51 -31.97 -14.50
N ILE A 554 -13.77 -32.16 -13.39
CA ILE A 554 -12.33 -31.86 -13.29
C ILE A 554 -11.53 -32.79 -14.20
N LEU A 555 -11.87 -34.08 -14.18
CA LEU A 555 -11.23 -35.08 -15.05
C LEU A 555 -11.52 -34.82 -16.53
N SER A 556 -12.74 -34.40 -16.88
CA SER A 556 -13.11 -34.00 -18.24
C SER A 556 -12.33 -32.78 -18.73
N GLU A 557 -12.18 -31.75 -17.90
CA GLU A 557 -11.38 -30.56 -18.20
C GLU A 557 -9.89 -30.91 -18.39
N LEU A 558 -9.33 -31.70 -17.48
CA LEU A 558 -7.97 -32.22 -17.57
C LEU A 558 -7.76 -33.05 -18.84
N PHE A 559 -8.75 -33.86 -19.22
CA PHE A 559 -8.70 -34.68 -20.43
C PHE A 559 -8.75 -33.84 -21.71
N SER A 560 -9.59 -32.81 -21.74
CA SER A 560 -9.65 -31.84 -22.84
C SER A 560 -8.30 -31.15 -23.05
N LEU A 561 -7.68 -30.67 -21.98
CA LEU A 561 -6.38 -29.99 -22.02
C LEU A 561 -5.25 -30.96 -22.42
N THR A 562 -5.29 -32.20 -21.92
CA THR A 562 -4.30 -33.25 -22.28
C THR A 562 -4.42 -33.68 -23.75
N LYS A 563 -5.64 -33.69 -24.33
CA LYS A 563 -5.84 -33.94 -25.76
C LYS A 563 -5.28 -32.83 -26.65
N CYS A 564 -5.45 -31.57 -26.25
CA CYS A 564 -4.86 -30.44 -26.98
C CYS A 564 -3.32 -30.55 -27.04
N LEU A 565 -2.69 -31.06 -25.97
CA LEU A 565 -1.25 -31.30 -25.92
C LEU A 565 -0.77 -32.37 -26.89
N GLN A 566 -1.51 -33.47 -27.02
CA GLN A 566 -1.18 -34.59 -27.90
C GLN A 566 -1.35 -34.23 -29.39
N ALA A 567 -2.27 -33.31 -29.71
CA ALA A 567 -2.50 -32.85 -31.09
C ALA A 567 -1.37 -31.98 -31.67
N GLU A 568 -0.51 -31.40 -30.82
CA GLU A 568 0.65 -30.60 -31.24
C GLU A 568 1.97 -31.40 -31.31
N GLN A 569 2.00 -32.61 -30.76
CA GLN A 569 3.16 -33.51 -30.83
C GLN A 569 3.04 -34.44 -32.05
N VAL A 570 4.00 -34.37 -32.98
CA VAL A 570 4.05 -35.19 -34.21
C VAL A 570 4.42 -36.67 -33.92
N VAL A 571 4.65 -37.03 -32.65
CA VAL A 571 5.10 -38.36 -32.21
C VAL A 571 4.15 -38.89 -31.15
N GLU A 572 3.57 -40.07 -31.38
CA GLU A 572 2.74 -40.77 -30.38
C GLU A 572 3.60 -41.10 -29.13
N PRO A 573 3.14 -40.76 -27.91
CA PRO A 573 3.86 -41.14 -26.70
C PRO A 573 3.82 -42.66 -26.52
N SER A 574 4.99 -43.26 -26.30
CA SER A 574 5.17 -44.72 -26.18
C SER A 574 4.66 -45.33 -24.87
N ASN A 575 4.25 -44.51 -23.89
CA ASN A 575 3.73 -44.91 -22.58
C ASN A 575 2.46 -44.10 -22.22
N PRO A 576 1.53 -44.66 -21.42
CA PRO A 576 0.37 -43.91 -20.93
C PRO A 576 0.82 -42.76 -20.02
N VAL A 577 0.18 -41.59 -20.17
CA VAL A 577 0.43 -40.43 -19.31
C VAL A 577 -0.05 -40.75 -17.89
N LYS A 578 0.82 -40.58 -16.90
CA LYS A 578 0.48 -40.80 -15.49
C LYS A 578 -0.15 -39.52 -14.92
N CYS A 579 -1.23 -39.69 -14.15
CA CYS A 579 -1.87 -38.62 -13.40
C CYS A 579 -1.61 -38.83 -11.90
N LEU A 580 -0.85 -37.95 -11.27
CA LEU A 580 -0.61 -37.99 -9.83
C LEU A 580 -1.66 -37.12 -9.12
N LEU A 581 -2.49 -37.73 -8.30
CA LEU A 581 -3.46 -37.06 -7.46
C LEU A 581 -2.92 -36.96 -6.03
N VAL A 582 -2.78 -35.74 -5.51
CA VAL A 582 -2.37 -35.51 -4.11
C VAL A 582 -3.63 -35.26 -3.27
N GLY A 583 -3.86 -36.02 -2.19
CA GLY A 583 -4.98 -35.76 -1.26
C GLY A 583 -5.82 -36.99 -0.88
N SER A 584 -7.15 -36.79 -0.79
CA SER A 584 -8.09 -37.80 -0.25
C SER A 584 -8.58 -38.80 -1.32
N PRO A 585 -8.82 -40.08 -0.95
CA PRO A 585 -9.29 -41.14 -1.86
C PRO A 585 -10.67 -40.91 -2.50
N ALA A 586 -11.48 -39.96 -1.99
CA ALA A 586 -12.83 -39.71 -2.53
C ALA A 586 -12.83 -39.40 -4.05
N VAL A 587 -11.73 -38.83 -4.55
CA VAL A 587 -11.51 -38.47 -5.97
C VAL A 587 -11.12 -39.68 -6.85
N CYS A 588 -10.75 -40.82 -6.25
CA CYS A 588 -10.24 -41.99 -6.98
C CYS A 588 -11.31 -42.97 -7.51
N ASP A 589 -12.56 -42.92 -7.02
CA ASP A 589 -13.56 -43.97 -7.30
C ASP A 589 -14.19 -43.94 -8.71
N LEU A 590 -13.71 -43.08 -9.62
CA LEU A 590 -14.32 -42.82 -10.95
C LEU A 590 -13.44 -43.20 -12.17
N THR A 591 -12.29 -43.86 -11.98
CA THR A 591 -11.31 -44.07 -13.07
C THR A 591 -11.57 -45.28 -13.99
N THR A 592 -12.80 -45.82 -14.05
CA THR A 592 -13.08 -47.03 -14.86
C THR A 592 -13.14 -46.78 -16.38
N HIS A 593 -13.08 -45.53 -16.86
CA HIS A 593 -13.29 -45.21 -18.29
C HIS A 593 -12.31 -44.19 -18.92
N THR A 594 -11.13 -43.92 -18.34
CA THR A 594 -10.13 -42.98 -18.92
C THR A 594 -8.79 -43.65 -19.27
N PRO A 595 -8.04 -43.17 -20.28
CA PRO A 595 -6.74 -43.71 -20.67
C PRO A 595 -5.55 -43.19 -19.82
N LEU A 596 -5.82 -42.57 -18.66
CA LEU A 596 -4.81 -42.04 -17.73
C LEU A 596 -4.61 -43.01 -16.57
N GLU A 597 -3.36 -43.33 -16.25
CA GLU A 597 -3.03 -44.13 -15.07
C GLU A 597 -2.99 -43.20 -13.84
N VAL A 598 -4.02 -43.27 -12.99
CA VAL A 598 -4.13 -42.41 -11.79
C VAL A 598 -3.41 -43.05 -10.61
N HIS A 599 -2.45 -42.33 -10.03
CA HIS A 599 -1.74 -42.70 -8.82
C HIS A 599 -2.10 -41.74 -7.68
N LEU A 600 -2.49 -42.28 -6.54
CA LEU A 600 -2.82 -41.49 -5.35
C LEU A 600 -1.60 -41.33 -4.45
N LEU A 601 -1.27 -40.08 -4.12
CA LEU A 601 -0.38 -39.75 -3.02
C LEU A 601 -1.26 -39.32 -1.82
N GLU A 602 -1.43 -40.23 -0.87
CA GLU A 602 -2.24 -39.97 0.33
C GLU A 602 -1.60 -38.87 1.18
N SER A 603 -2.27 -37.71 1.25
CA SER A 603 -1.92 -36.62 2.16
C SER A 603 -3.20 -36.00 2.71
N ILE A 604 -3.82 -36.72 3.65
CA ILE A 604 -5.10 -36.35 4.26
C ILE A 604 -4.96 -35.03 5.04
N GLU A 605 -3.79 -34.77 5.62
CA GLU A 605 -3.53 -33.57 6.42
C GLU A 605 -3.68 -32.28 5.59
N LEU A 606 -3.19 -32.26 4.34
CA LEU A 606 -3.25 -31.07 3.47
C LEU A 606 -4.71 -30.63 3.17
N VAL A 607 -5.63 -31.58 3.06
CA VAL A 607 -7.05 -31.33 2.79
C VAL A 607 -7.88 -31.06 4.06
N THR A 608 -7.29 -31.21 5.24
CA THR A 608 -7.95 -30.91 6.52
C THR A 608 -7.94 -29.43 6.89
N PHE A 609 -7.04 -28.65 6.28
CA PHE A 609 -6.98 -27.21 6.50
C PHE A 609 -8.27 -26.52 6.04
N SER A 610 -8.70 -25.54 6.83
CA SER A 610 -9.87 -24.72 6.56
C SER A 610 -9.51 -23.24 6.46
N CYS A 611 -10.38 -22.48 5.81
CA CYS A 611 -10.28 -21.03 5.76
C CYS A 611 -10.20 -20.46 7.18
N SER A 612 -9.15 -19.68 7.43
CA SER A 612 -8.84 -19.01 8.70
C SER A 612 -8.30 -17.61 8.41
N LEU A 613 -8.05 -16.80 9.43
CA LEU A 613 -7.40 -15.49 9.23
C LEU A 613 -5.95 -15.61 8.75
N LEU A 614 -5.32 -16.78 8.88
CA LEU A 614 -4.00 -17.05 8.33
C LEU A 614 -4.05 -17.50 6.87
N HIS A 615 -5.18 -18.04 6.40
CA HIS A 615 -5.31 -18.66 5.08
C HIS A 615 -4.13 -19.62 4.80
N ASP A 616 -3.35 -19.39 3.75
CA ASP A 616 -2.15 -20.13 3.35
C ASP A 616 -0.85 -19.63 4.01
N GLY A 617 -0.96 -18.71 4.97
CA GLY A 617 0.15 -18.17 5.77
C GLY A 617 0.49 -18.96 7.02
N ASP A 618 -0.19 -20.08 7.29
CA ASP A 618 0.14 -21.00 8.36
C ASP A 618 1.44 -21.77 8.03
N PRO A 619 2.51 -21.68 8.86
CA PRO A 619 3.77 -22.38 8.62
C PRO A 619 3.63 -23.90 8.48
N THR A 620 2.66 -24.50 9.16
CA THR A 620 2.39 -25.95 9.08
C THR A 620 1.86 -26.31 7.70
N TYR A 621 0.92 -25.52 7.19
CA TYR A 621 0.38 -25.68 5.85
C TYR A 621 1.48 -25.50 4.79
N GLN A 622 2.31 -24.46 4.93
CA GLN A 622 3.41 -24.18 4.00
C GLN A 622 4.43 -25.32 3.92
N HIS A 623 4.83 -25.87 5.08
CA HIS A 623 5.71 -27.03 5.16
C HIS A 623 5.08 -28.27 4.52
N LEU A 624 3.84 -28.62 4.90
CA LEU A 624 3.15 -29.80 4.36
C LEU A 624 2.95 -29.70 2.85
N PHE A 625 2.60 -28.52 2.34
CA PHE A 625 2.44 -28.29 0.91
C PHE A 625 3.76 -28.50 0.17
N LEU A 626 4.87 -27.89 0.64
CA LEU A 626 6.18 -28.03 0.00
C LEU A 626 6.69 -29.47 0.08
N ASP A 627 6.51 -30.13 1.21
CA ASP A 627 6.91 -31.53 1.39
C ASP A 627 6.17 -32.44 0.41
N CYS A 628 4.84 -32.30 0.31
CA CYS A 628 4.04 -33.04 -0.67
C CYS A 628 4.47 -32.74 -2.11
N LEU A 629 4.76 -31.48 -2.42
CA LEU A 629 5.25 -31.09 -3.74
C LEU A 629 6.58 -31.76 -4.08
N LEU A 630 7.56 -31.76 -3.17
CA LEU A 630 8.85 -32.40 -3.37
C LEU A 630 8.72 -33.92 -3.57
N HIS A 631 7.83 -34.57 -2.81
CA HIS A 631 7.54 -36.00 -3.00
C HIS A 631 6.87 -36.29 -4.35
N SER A 632 5.92 -35.45 -4.75
CA SER A 632 5.25 -35.55 -6.06
C SER A 632 6.21 -35.42 -7.22
N LEU A 633 7.08 -34.40 -7.20
CA LEU A 633 8.04 -34.13 -8.26
C LEU A 633 9.04 -35.29 -8.49
N LYS A 634 9.36 -36.08 -7.45
CA LYS A 634 10.20 -37.29 -7.58
C LYS A 634 9.51 -38.45 -8.30
N GLN A 635 8.18 -38.47 -8.33
CA GLN A 635 7.38 -39.57 -8.89
C GLN A 635 6.85 -39.31 -10.30
N LEU A 636 7.06 -38.10 -10.82
CA LEU A 636 6.60 -37.66 -12.13
C LEU A 636 7.69 -37.87 -13.19
N HIS A 637 7.27 -38.33 -14.36
CA HIS A 637 8.07 -38.41 -15.58
C HIS A 637 7.66 -37.30 -16.55
N THR A 638 8.52 -37.03 -17.54
CA THR A 638 8.23 -36.01 -18.54
C THR A 638 6.92 -36.30 -19.28
N GLY A 639 6.02 -35.32 -19.30
CA GLY A 639 4.67 -35.43 -19.88
C GLY A 639 3.56 -35.74 -18.87
N ASP A 640 3.91 -36.15 -17.64
CA ASP A 640 2.93 -36.49 -16.61
C ASP A 640 2.11 -35.27 -16.15
N VAL A 641 0.98 -35.57 -15.51
CA VAL A 641 0.02 -34.59 -15.00
C VAL A 641 -0.08 -34.73 -13.49
N MET A 642 -0.30 -33.61 -12.79
CA MET A 642 -0.47 -33.57 -11.35
C MET A 642 -1.70 -32.74 -10.98
N ILE A 643 -2.54 -33.29 -10.10
CA ILE A 643 -3.65 -32.58 -9.47
C ILE A 643 -3.27 -32.31 -8.02
N PHE A 644 -3.21 -31.04 -7.65
CA PHE A 644 -2.66 -30.61 -6.36
C PHE A 644 -3.65 -29.70 -5.59
N PRO A 645 -4.19 -30.12 -4.44
CA PRO A 645 -5.08 -29.29 -3.64
C PRO A 645 -4.38 -28.04 -3.11
N VAL A 646 -5.06 -26.91 -3.17
CA VAL A 646 -4.54 -25.63 -2.68
C VAL A 646 -5.60 -24.86 -1.90
N LEU A 647 -5.24 -24.41 -0.71
CA LEU A 647 -6.12 -23.61 0.14
C LEU A 647 -6.30 -22.20 -0.43
N SER A 648 -5.18 -21.52 -0.71
CA SER A 648 -5.08 -20.25 -1.42
C SER A 648 -3.63 -19.99 -1.81
N CYS A 649 -3.36 -18.88 -2.49
CA CYS A 649 -2.03 -18.41 -2.85
C CYS A 649 -1.89 -16.90 -2.53
N LEU A 650 -2.31 -16.50 -1.33
CA LEU A 650 -2.29 -15.12 -0.86
C LEU A 650 -0.91 -14.69 -0.37
N THR A 651 -0.10 -15.62 0.13
CA THR A 651 1.27 -15.30 0.59
C THR A 651 2.29 -15.37 -0.54
N ARG A 652 3.35 -14.56 -0.42
CA ARG A 652 4.48 -14.59 -1.36
C ARG A 652 5.27 -15.89 -1.32
N PHE A 653 5.22 -16.61 -0.19
CA PHE A 653 5.72 -17.98 -0.10
C PHE A 653 4.96 -18.89 -1.08
N MET A 654 3.63 -18.93 -1.00
CA MET A 654 2.82 -19.77 -1.89
C MET A 654 2.91 -19.32 -3.35
N ALA A 655 2.92 -18.02 -3.62
CA ALA A 655 3.15 -17.50 -4.97
C ALA A 655 4.50 -17.98 -5.55
N GLY A 656 5.54 -18.07 -4.72
CA GLY A 656 6.83 -18.66 -5.08
C GLY A 656 6.72 -20.13 -5.50
N LEU A 657 5.88 -20.92 -4.83
CA LEU A 657 5.66 -22.31 -5.21
C LEU A 657 4.90 -22.44 -6.53
N ILE A 658 3.90 -21.57 -6.76
CA ILE A 658 3.20 -21.52 -8.06
C ILE A 658 4.16 -21.10 -9.18
N PHE A 659 5.10 -20.18 -8.93
CA PHE A 659 6.13 -19.82 -9.89
C PHE A 659 7.04 -21.01 -10.25
N VAL A 660 7.41 -21.84 -9.27
CA VAL A 660 8.18 -23.06 -9.55
C VAL A 660 7.36 -24.05 -10.38
N LEU A 661 6.09 -24.28 -10.03
CA LEU A 661 5.18 -25.14 -10.79
C LEU A 661 5.01 -24.66 -12.24
N HIS A 662 4.81 -23.36 -12.40
CA HIS A 662 4.75 -22.70 -13.71
C HIS A 662 6.01 -22.96 -14.55
N SER A 663 7.17 -23.12 -13.92
CA SER A 663 8.43 -23.31 -14.61
C SER A 663 8.80 -24.77 -14.89
N CYS A 664 8.13 -25.74 -14.25
CA CYS A 664 8.39 -27.18 -14.46
C CYS A 664 7.21 -27.94 -15.07
N PHE A 665 6.09 -27.28 -15.34
CA PHE A 665 4.97 -27.83 -16.10
C PHE A 665 4.69 -26.98 -17.33
N ARG A 666 4.24 -27.63 -18.41
CA ARG A 666 3.87 -26.94 -19.63
C ARG A 666 2.66 -26.02 -19.43
N PHE A 667 1.71 -26.42 -18.60
CA PHE A 667 0.57 -25.60 -18.24
C PHE A 667 0.20 -25.78 -16.77
N VAL A 668 -0.19 -24.69 -16.13
CA VAL A 668 -0.86 -24.71 -14.83
C VAL A 668 -2.20 -23.99 -14.97
N THR A 669 -3.28 -24.66 -14.56
CA THR A 669 -4.59 -24.03 -14.40
C THR A 669 -5.16 -24.41 -13.02
N PHE A 670 -6.34 -23.91 -12.67
CA PHE A 670 -7.01 -24.26 -11.43
C PHE A 670 -8.50 -24.54 -11.64
N SER A 671 -9.07 -25.32 -10.74
CA SER A 671 -10.50 -25.54 -10.63
C SER A 671 -10.94 -25.36 -9.18
N CYS A 672 -12.14 -24.80 -8.97
CA CYS A 672 -12.72 -24.59 -7.65
C CYS A 672 -14.02 -25.42 -7.50
N PRO A 673 -13.97 -26.75 -7.30
CA PRO A 673 -15.15 -27.62 -7.22
C PRO A 673 -15.98 -27.49 -5.94
N THR A 674 -17.30 -27.34 -6.03
CA THR A 674 -18.23 -27.21 -4.88
C THR A 674 -18.14 -28.42 -3.94
N SER A 675 -17.76 -28.21 -2.67
CA SER A 675 -17.61 -29.27 -1.65
C SER A 675 -18.84 -29.34 -0.74
N SER A 676 -19.17 -30.54 -0.26
CA SER A 676 -20.21 -30.78 0.76
C SER A 676 -19.79 -30.29 2.16
N GLN A 677 -18.50 -30.03 2.39
CA GLN A 677 -17.97 -29.51 3.65
C GLN A 677 -17.59 -28.02 3.48
N PRO A 678 -18.35 -27.08 4.08
CA PRO A 678 -18.06 -25.67 3.97
C PRO A 678 -16.69 -25.34 4.58
N LEU A 679 -15.95 -24.41 3.94
CA LEU A 679 -14.69 -23.82 4.40
C LEU A 679 -13.40 -24.67 4.30
N ARG A 680 -13.44 -25.93 3.86
CA ARG A 680 -12.21 -26.71 3.60
C ARG A 680 -11.54 -26.36 2.27
N THR A 681 -10.27 -26.80 2.10
CA THR A 681 -9.56 -26.76 0.81
C THR A 681 -10.44 -27.30 -0.31
N CYS A 682 -10.82 -26.43 -1.24
CA CYS A 682 -11.74 -26.78 -2.32
C CYS A 682 -11.33 -26.19 -3.68
N ALA A 683 -10.10 -25.71 -3.79
CA ALA A 683 -9.45 -25.45 -5.06
C ALA A 683 -8.36 -26.51 -5.31
N VAL A 684 -8.20 -26.86 -6.58
CA VAL A 684 -7.16 -27.78 -7.06
C VAL A 684 -6.41 -27.10 -8.20
N LEU A 685 -5.09 -27.24 -8.18
CA LEU A 685 -4.21 -26.91 -9.29
C LEU A 685 -4.17 -28.10 -10.24
N LEU A 686 -4.29 -27.83 -11.53
CA LEU A 686 -4.12 -28.80 -12.60
C LEU A 686 -2.81 -28.47 -13.31
N CYS A 687 -1.77 -29.22 -13.00
CA CYS A 687 -0.42 -29.05 -13.54
C CYS A 687 -0.19 -30.10 -14.64
N ILE A 688 -0.02 -29.66 -15.88
CA ILE A 688 -0.12 -30.53 -17.06
C ILE A 688 1.19 -30.52 -17.84
N GLY A 689 1.70 -31.72 -18.14
CA GLY A 689 2.89 -31.92 -18.97
C GLY A 689 4.16 -31.53 -18.23
N TYR A 690 4.57 -32.33 -17.23
CA TYR A 690 5.79 -32.12 -16.47
C TYR A 690 7.03 -32.09 -17.40
N GLN A 691 7.93 -31.13 -17.17
CA GLN A 691 9.12 -30.87 -18.01
C GLN A 691 10.45 -31.08 -17.26
N ASN A 692 10.41 -31.75 -16.10
CA ASN A 692 11.51 -31.86 -15.13
C ASN A 692 11.87 -30.53 -14.45
N LEU A 693 12.05 -30.57 -13.13
CA LEU A 693 12.63 -29.46 -12.38
C LEU A 693 14.16 -29.56 -12.40
N PRO A 694 14.91 -28.48 -12.69
CA PRO A 694 16.37 -28.51 -12.62
C PRO A 694 16.87 -28.89 -11.22
N ASN A 695 17.85 -29.80 -11.14
CA ASN A 695 18.40 -30.30 -9.86
C ASN A 695 18.78 -29.18 -8.87
N PRO A 696 19.46 -28.08 -9.26
CA PRO A 696 19.79 -27.01 -8.33
C PRO A 696 18.57 -26.35 -7.67
N VAL A 697 17.45 -26.26 -8.40
CA VAL A 697 16.20 -25.71 -7.87
C VAL A 697 15.56 -26.71 -6.92
N PHE A 698 15.60 -28.00 -7.26
CA PHE A 698 15.11 -29.07 -6.40
C PHE A 698 15.86 -29.10 -5.07
N GLU A 699 17.20 -29.07 -5.10
CA GLU A 699 18.06 -29.00 -3.90
C GLU A 699 17.77 -27.73 -3.08
N TYR A 700 17.60 -26.58 -3.74
CA TYR A 700 17.24 -25.34 -3.05
C TYR A 700 15.90 -25.47 -2.31
N LEU A 701 14.88 -26.07 -2.93
CA LEU A 701 13.58 -26.31 -2.29
C LEU A 701 13.68 -27.32 -1.14
N GLN A 702 14.55 -28.31 -1.22
CA GLN A 702 14.82 -29.21 -0.09
C GLN A 702 15.39 -28.43 1.10
N ASN A 703 16.35 -27.53 0.86
CA ASN A 703 16.91 -26.68 1.91
C ASN A 703 15.85 -25.77 2.55
N VAL A 704 14.92 -25.22 1.74
CA VAL A 704 13.77 -24.44 2.26
C VAL A 704 12.87 -25.32 3.13
N ASN A 705 12.59 -26.56 2.71
CA ASN A 705 11.77 -27.50 3.46
C ASN A 705 12.40 -27.89 4.80
N GLU A 706 13.71 -28.16 4.82
CA GLU A 706 14.47 -28.44 6.03
C GLU A 706 14.45 -27.27 7.02
N LEU A 707 14.56 -26.04 6.51
CA LEU A 707 14.46 -24.83 7.33
C LEU A 707 13.06 -24.67 7.92
N LEU A 708 12.00 -24.85 7.11
CA LEU A 708 10.61 -24.83 7.60
C LEU A 708 10.38 -25.85 8.70
N SER A 709 10.86 -27.08 8.49
CA SER A 709 10.82 -28.15 9.48
C SER A 709 11.55 -27.73 10.76
N THR A 710 12.76 -27.18 10.67
CA THR A 710 13.54 -26.72 11.82
C THR A 710 12.83 -25.62 12.62
N LEU A 711 12.23 -24.64 11.93
CA LEU A 711 11.49 -23.54 12.56
C LEU A 711 10.19 -24.03 13.24
N LEU A 712 9.52 -25.02 12.66
CA LEU A 712 8.34 -25.66 13.26
C LEU A 712 8.70 -26.47 14.51
N HIS A 713 9.69 -27.36 14.43
CA HIS A 713 10.10 -28.22 15.54
C HIS A 713 10.63 -27.43 16.74
N SER A 714 11.33 -26.32 16.48
CA SER A 714 11.86 -25.43 17.53
C SER A 714 10.81 -24.48 18.10
N ASN A 715 9.57 -24.48 17.59
CA ASN A 715 8.54 -23.48 17.91
C ASN A 715 9.06 -22.03 17.79
N ALA A 716 9.91 -21.78 16.80
CA ALA A 716 10.52 -20.47 16.61
C ALA A 716 9.45 -19.38 16.42
N PRO A 717 9.69 -18.14 16.88
CA PRO A 717 8.80 -17.01 16.61
C PRO A 717 8.86 -16.56 15.14
N GLN A 718 9.74 -17.16 14.34
CA GLN A 718 9.97 -16.85 12.94
C GLN A 718 9.31 -17.88 12.01
N GLN A 719 9.08 -17.47 10.76
CA GLN A 719 8.70 -18.32 9.64
C GLN A 719 9.40 -17.83 8.36
N VAL A 720 9.49 -18.69 7.35
CA VAL A 720 9.92 -18.27 6.01
C VAL A 720 8.81 -17.45 5.38
N LEU A 721 9.08 -16.18 5.07
CA LEU A 721 8.13 -15.30 4.39
C LEU A 721 8.27 -15.41 2.87
N GLN A 722 9.50 -15.56 2.37
CA GLN A 722 9.81 -15.52 0.95
C GLN A 722 11.01 -16.41 0.64
N PHE A 723 10.99 -17.08 -0.51
CA PHE A 723 12.18 -17.75 -1.06
C PHE A 723 12.39 -17.45 -2.56
N VAL A 724 11.44 -16.78 -3.22
CA VAL A 724 11.56 -16.25 -4.59
C VAL A 724 11.45 -14.72 -4.53
N PRO A 725 12.34 -13.96 -5.19
CA PRO A 725 12.29 -12.49 -5.18
C PRO A 725 10.95 -11.92 -5.66
N MET A 726 10.45 -10.87 -5.01
CA MET A 726 9.19 -10.21 -5.41
C MET A 726 9.26 -9.66 -6.85
N GLU A 727 10.44 -9.22 -7.30
CA GLU A 727 10.65 -8.75 -8.66
C GLU A 727 10.28 -9.81 -9.71
N VAL A 728 10.40 -11.10 -9.37
CA VAL A 728 9.98 -12.23 -10.21
C VAL A 728 8.48 -12.47 -10.07
N LEU A 729 7.96 -12.46 -8.84
CA LEU A 729 6.55 -12.77 -8.54
C LEU A 729 5.57 -11.71 -9.06
N LEU A 730 6.02 -10.46 -9.25
CA LEU A 730 5.19 -9.35 -9.72
C LEU A 730 5.10 -9.24 -11.25
N GLN A 731 5.54 -10.25 -12.01
CA GLN A 731 5.63 -10.18 -13.46
C GLN A 731 4.48 -10.90 -14.18
N GLY A 732 4.00 -10.24 -15.24
CA GLY A 732 3.35 -10.89 -16.39
C GLY A 732 2.12 -11.74 -16.08
N THR A 733 2.13 -12.98 -16.61
CA THR A 733 1.01 -13.92 -16.57
C THR A 733 0.80 -14.56 -15.21
N LEU A 734 1.88 -14.78 -14.43
CA LEU A 734 1.81 -15.35 -13.08
C LEU A 734 0.93 -14.49 -12.15
N LEU A 735 1.18 -13.18 -12.10
CA LEU A 735 0.42 -12.28 -11.25
C LEU A 735 -1.08 -12.27 -11.60
N ASN A 736 -1.40 -12.30 -12.89
CA ASN A 736 -2.79 -12.40 -13.36
C ASN A 736 -3.45 -13.73 -12.96
N PHE A 737 -2.73 -14.84 -13.11
CA PHE A 737 -3.17 -16.16 -12.72
C PHE A 737 -3.48 -16.25 -11.22
N LEU A 738 -2.55 -15.78 -10.38
CA LEU A 738 -2.71 -15.79 -8.92
C LEU A 738 -3.92 -14.95 -8.48
N TRP A 739 -4.16 -13.82 -9.14
CA TRP A 739 -5.34 -12.99 -8.89
C TRP A 739 -6.65 -13.70 -9.22
N ASP A 740 -6.74 -14.30 -10.41
CA ASP A 740 -7.94 -15.02 -10.82
C ASP A 740 -8.20 -16.21 -9.87
N LEU A 741 -7.16 -16.95 -9.48
CA LEU A 741 -7.21 -18.05 -8.50
C LEU A 741 -7.71 -17.58 -7.13
N ASN A 742 -7.06 -16.58 -6.53
CA ASN A 742 -7.41 -16.12 -5.20
C ASN A 742 -8.77 -15.44 -5.16
N ALA A 743 -9.17 -14.70 -6.20
CA ALA A 743 -10.49 -14.11 -6.28
C ALA A 743 -11.59 -15.19 -6.37
N ALA A 744 -11.36 -16.26 -7.12
CA ALA A 744 -12.27 -17.40 -7.21
C ALA A 744 -12.47 -18.07 -5.84
N ILE A 745 -11.36 -18.39 -5.17
CA ILE A 745 -11.35 -19.00 -3.83
C ILE A 745 -12.08 -18.10 -2.82
N ALA A 746 -11.71 -16.82 -2.77
CA ALA A 746 -12.23 -15.89 -1.77
C ALA A 746 -13.73 -15.61 -1.95
N LYS A 747 -14.19 -15.33 -3.18
CA LYS A 747 -15.62 -15.10 -3.46
C LYS A 747 -16.47 -16.32 -3.09
N ARG A 748 -15.95 -17.51 -3.35
CA ARG A 748 -16.63 -18.75 -3.00
C ARG A 748 -16.74 -18.95 -1.49
N HIS A 749 -15.64 -18.78 -0.75
CA HIS A 749 -15.69 -18.89 0.72
C HIS A 749 -16.67 -17.86 1.29
N LEU A 750 -16.64 -16.63 0.79
CA LEU A 750 -17.55 -15.58 1.20
C LEU A 750 -19.03 -15.96 0.96
N HIS A 751 -19.33 -16.53 -0.22
CA HIS A 751 -20.67 -17.04 -0.52
C HIS A 751 -21.14 -18.08 0.50
N LEU A 752 -20.32 -19.09 0.78
CA LEU A 752 -20.66 -20.17 1.73
C LEU A 752 -20.90 -19.65 3.15
N ILE A 753 -20.08 -18.70 3.63
CA ILE A 753 -20.26 -18.08 4.95
C ILE A 753 -21.58 -17.31 5.00
N ILE A 754 -21.83 -16.47 4.00
CA ILE A 754 -23.01 -15.60 3.96
C ILE A 754 -24.30 -16.40 3.81
N GLN A 755 -24.31 -17.44 2.97
CA GLN A 755 -25.47 -18.33 2.84
C GLN A 755 -25.76 -19.02 4.17
N GLY A 756 -24.74 -19.58 4.81
CA GLY A 756 -24.89 -20.23 6.12
C GLY A 756 -25.43 -19.29 7.21
N GLU A 757 -25.11 -18.00 7.16
CA GLU A 757 -25.66 -16.99 8.07
C GLU A 757 -27.11 -16.60 7.73
N ARG A 758 -27.47 -16.50 6.45
CA ARG A 758 -28.86 -16.25 6.02
C ARG A 758 -29.80 -17.36 6.46
N ASP A 759 -29.38 -18.61 6.30
CA ASP A 759 -30.17 -19.76 6.68
C ASP A 759 -30.41 -19.80 8.20
N LYS A 760 -29.40 -19.42 9.01
CA LYS A 760 -29.57 -19.24 10.46
C LYS A 760 -30.61 -18.17 10.79
N VAL A 761 -30.56 -17.01 10.14
CA VAL A 761 -31.52 -15.91 10.37
C VAL A 761 -32.94 -16.35 10.02
N ILE A 762 -33.13 -17.03 8.88
CA ILE A 762 -34.43 -17.56 8.47
C ILE A 762 -34.94 -18.59 9.49
N SER A 763 -34.11 -19.55 9.89
CA SER A 763 -34.49 -20.57 10.87
C SER A 763 -34.82 -19.99 12.26
N SER A 764 -34.23 -18.85 12.63
CA SER A 764 -34.53 -18.15 13.89
C SER A 764 -35.82 -17.31 13.86
N LEU A 765 -36.36 -17.04 12.68
CA LEU A 765 -37.63 -16.33 12.47
C LEU A 765 -38.82 -17.31 12.31
N GLU A 766 -38.54 -18.59 12.06
CA GLU A 766 -39.52 -19.68 11.94
C GLU A 766 -39.74 -20.46 13.25
N LEU A 767 -38.98 -20.14 14.30
CA LEU A 767 -39.13 -20.61 15.69
C LEU A 767 -39.79 -19.51 16.55
#